data_AF-A0A1Y4RS59-F1
#
_entry.id   AF-A0A1Y4RS59-F1
#
_cell.length_a   1.000
_cell.length_b   1.000
_cell.length_c   1.000
_cell.angle_alpha   90.00
_cell.angle_beta   90.00
_cell.angle_gamma   90.00
#
_symmetry.space_group_name_H-M   'P 1'
#
loop_
_entity.id
_entity.type
_entity.pdbx_description
1 polymer ?
#
loop_
_entity_poly.entity_id
_entity_poly.type
_entity_poly.pdbx_seq_one_letter_code
_entity_poly.pdbx_strand_id
1 'polypeptide(L)'
;MNLIRSCRGQLLLTLFLFLAILVMPFQNYMERDFTSADMNYPEESIGVVGTDGGLLSVPDGAGNLMLNSNDFYFKAGTYQVVFFVSSPSAGNTVEVYDPLYLNEDNTSGRVLAEAEVIPGEESVSVTFTTEEYLSCIQFRVQTDSALTFTGIHLQSDPGLYNDPYICAGLVLLGSALLFLYRSRRKIRPEILLLLSFAAVWSSLPLCFPWLLKGHDMYFHYGRLFNLSRDLFSESFPVRIHPGIFKGFGYMGPVFYAETFLYPFALLIRMGMSPLGCYKLLFLCVNFATAGVSYYAFSRLCRSRRLGVITSFFYMLASYRLLNLYTRAALGEVLAAIFLPLLILGMYQLFYGDSRRWITAVIAFTGLFQSHMISTELSLGFCALFGLISIRRLKDRKRLVHLLIAAGATILLNLWAIIPILDLIRYPLQVNGDTRALTGYALYALQLFDPSYNYTAADALGPSTTTGEMPYSLGVLLLAGSLLFISLCFRKNQKLPRWHRQLGGWCLALGGLSVYASSVYFPWDIIQRVEILNRLAGAIQFAFRFLPFATVFLCVTSAIAVYNLFKDRSLRKLLFLGCAFFLVWSSGTYFGNFSNEAEHLMDWDTQMDHVNDTDNLYLVTDDGAYYSYRRLLAQDVTFNVSEGVTLSQVSKNGTEASFTYEKADGTGETYVEAPLNYYPYYHVTDENGNELATDITELLRLRITLPETSSGTVTIHFEIPAIWRVGDIISLLTLAGLAALAVLSCRKRKEA
;
A
#
# COMPACT_ATOMS: atom_id res chain seq x y z
N MET A 1 -16.58 -36.69 19.06
CA MET A 1 -15.56 -36.72 20.14
C MET A 1 -14.10 -36.77 19.65
N ASN A 2 -13.69 -37.67 18.74
CA ASN A 2 -12.26 -37.78 18.33
C ASN A 2 -11.67 -36.54 17.65
N LEU A 3 -12.45 -35.81 16.85
CA LEU A 3 -12.00 -34.58 16.20
C LEU A 3 -11.71 -33.45 17.21
N ILE A 4 -12.61 -33.27 18.19
CA ILE A 4 -12.46 -32.28 19.26
C ILE A 4 -11.20 -32.59 20.10
N ARG A 5 -10.97 -33.87 20.45
CA ARG A 5 -9.74 -34.29 21.14
C ARG A 5 -8.48 -33.97 20.34
N SER A 6 -8.50 -34.15 19.01
CA SER A 6 -7.37 -33.80 18.13
C SER A 6 -7.14 -32.29 17.94
N CYS A 7 -8.16 -31.47 18.20
CA CYS A 7 -8.12 -30.01 18.06
C CYS A 7 -8.03 -29.28 19.40
N ARG A 8 -7.91 -29.98 20.54
CA ARG A 8 -7.87 -29.38 21.88
C ARG A 8 -6.84 -28.25 22.01
N GLY A 9 -5.62 -28.46 21.50
CA GLY A 9 -4.57 -27.42 21.55
C GLY A 9 -4.92 -26.16 20.76
N GLN A 10 -5.62 -26.29 19.64
CA GLN A 10 -6.10 -25.14 18.86
C GLN A 10 -7.18 -24.37 19.64
N LEU A 11 -8.16 -25.08 20.20
CA LEU A 11 -9.25 -24.45 20.96
C LEU A 11 -8.72 -23.74 22.21
N LEU A 12 -7.76 -24.35 22.94
CA LEU A 12 -7.09 -23.71 24.08
C LEU A 12 -6.31 -22.46 23.66
N LEU A 13 -5.55 -22.52 22.57
CA LEU A 13 -4.84 -21.36 22.05
C LEU A 13 -5.81 -20.25 21.62
N THR A 14 -6.93 -20.62 21.01
CA THR A 14 -7.97 -19.65 20.59
C THR A 14 -8.57 -18.95 21.80
N LEU A 15 -8.93 -19.71 22.84
CA LEU A 15 -9.45 -19.14 24.09
C LEU A 15 -8.42 -18.24 24.76
N PHE A 16 -7.17 -18.66 24.82
CA PHE A 16 -6.07 -17.86 25.38
C PHE A 16 -5.90 -16.54 24.62
N LEU A 17 -5.78 -16.58 23.29
CA LEU A 17 -5.64 -15.38 22.47
C LEU A 17 -6.86 -14.46 22.57
N PHE A 18 -8.07 -15.03 22.54
CA PHE A 18 -9.32 -14.28 22.69
C PHE A 18 -9.35 -13.53 24.03
N LEU A 19 -9.08 -14.21 25.15
CA LEU A 19 -9.05 -13.58 26.47
C LEU A 19 -7.90 -12.58 26.61
N ALA A 20 -6.72 -12.89 26.07
CA ALA A 20 -5.56 -12.00 26.11
C ALA A 20 -5.84 -10.68 25.37
N ILE A 21 -6.44 -10.73 24.18
CA ILE A 21 -6.80 -9.54 23.40
C ILE A 21 -7.82 -8.67 24.16
N LEU A 22 -8.82 -9.27 24.80
CA LEU A 22 -9.85 -8.53 25.53
C LEU A 22 -9.36 -7.88 26.83
N VAL A 23 -8.25 -8.36 27.39
CA VAL A 23 -7.65 -7.83 28.63
C VAL A 23 -6.46 -6.91 28.34
N MET A 24 -5.93 -6.91 27.10
CA MET A 24 -4.85 -6.02 26.70
C MET A 24 -5.29 -4.55 26.77
N PRO A 25 -4.43 -3.65 27.27
CA PRO A 25 -4.74 -2.22 27.37
C PRO A 25 -4.63 -1.57 26.00
N PHE A 26 -5.62 -1.81 25.14
CA PHE A 26 -5.70 -1.13 23.86
C PHE A 26 -6.17 0.30 24.07
N GLN A 27 -5.45 1.23 23.47
CA GLN A 27 -5.84 2.63 23.42
C GLN A 27 -7.02 2.77 22.45
N ASN A 28 -8.17 3.19 22.97
CA ASN A 28 -9.40 3.41 22.21
C ASN A 28 -9.79 4.89 22.16
N TYR A 29 -8.85 5.77 22.49
CA TYR A 29 -8.96 7.22 22.44
C TYR A 29 -7.68 7.78 21.78
N MET A 30 -7.68 9.07 21.48
CA MET A 30 -6.51 9.82 21.01
C MET A 30 -6.12 10.83 22.07
N GLU A 31 -4.83 10.99 22.32
CA GLU A 31 -4.29 11.99 23.25
C GLU A 31 -3.07 12.64 22.60
N ARG A 32 -3.00 13.98 22.61
CA ARG A 32 -1.92 14.68 21.92
C ARG A 32 -1.59 16.00 22.60
N ASP A 33 -0.30 16.22 22.80
CA ASP A 33 0.24 17.49 23.26
C ASP A 33 0.89 18.23 22.09
N PHE A 34 0.63 19.53 22.02
CA PHE A 34 1.25 20.47 21.11
C PHE A 34 2.00 21.52 21.91
N THR A 35 3.15 21.92 21.41
CA THR A 35 4.04 22.90 22.04
C THR A 35 4.02 24.22 21.30
N SER A 36 4.66 25.24 21.85
CA SER A 36 4.98 26.49 21.14
C SER A 36 5.67 26.29 19.79
N ALA A 37 6.45 25.22 19.62
CA ALA A 37 7.13 24.92 18.36
C ALA A 37 6.18 24.46 17.25
N ASP A 38 4.97 24.02 17.60
CA ASP A 38 3.94 23.57 16.66
C ASP A 38 3.04 24.72 16.17
N MET A 39 3.24 25.93 16.69
CA MET A 39 2.50 27.13 16.32
C MET A 39 3.33 28.01 15.38
N ASN A 40 2.70 28.41 14.28
CA ASN A 40 3.23 29.35 13.32
C ASN A 40 2.61 30.74 13.54
N TYR A 41 3.32 31.78 13.14
CA TYR A 41 2.84 33.16 13.15
C TYR A 41 3.30 33.87 11.85
N PRO A 42 2.62 34.97 11.45
CA PRO A 42 2.95 35.68 10.21
C PRO A 42 4.42 36.10 10.16
N GLU A 43 5.04 36.06 8.97
CA GLU A 43 6.45 36.51 8.83
C GLU A 43 6.63 37.97 9.28
N GLU A 44 5.59 38.79 9.14
CA GLU A 44 5.57 40.19 9.54
C GLU A 44 5.67 40.40 11.07
N SER A 45 5.37 39.37 11.86
CA SER A 45 5.46 39.41 13.32
C SER A 45 6.75 38.81 13.88
N ILE A 46 7.69 38.43 13.01
CA ILE A 46 9.05 38.02 13.42
C ILE A 46 9.73 39.16 14.17
N GLY A 47 10.13 38.90 15.41
CA GLY A 47 10.75 39.89 16.30
C GLY A 47 9.75 40.68 17.16
N VAL A 48 8.45 40.58 16.88
CA VAL A 48 7.36 41.03 17.76
C VAL A 48 6.96 39.91 18.72
N VAL A 49 6.80 38.69 18.19
CA VAL A 49 6.54 37.49 18.99
C VAL A 49 7.84 37.03 19.63
N GLY A 50 7.89 37.00 20.96
CA GLY A 50 9.03 36.50 21.73
C GLY A 50 8.95 34.99 21.88
N THR A 51 9.99 34.28 21.44
CA THR A 51 10.18 32.84 21.62
C THR A 51 11.28 32.60 22.66
N ASP A 52 10.93 32.28 23.91
CA ASP A 52 11.93 31.94 24.94
C ASP A 52 11.44 30.78 25.81
N GLY A 53 12.35 29.87 26.15
CA GLY A 53 12.07 28.76 27.07
C GLY A 53 10.90 27.83 26.70
N GLY A 54 10.50 27.76 25.42
CA GLY A 54 9.32 26.99 24.99
C GLY A 54 7.99 27.72 25.16
N LEU A 55 8.02 29.04 25.31
CA LEU A 55 6.85 29.91 25.40
C LEU A 55 6.83 30.91 24.25
N LEU A 56 5.65 31.14 23.68
CA LEU A 56 5.37 32.24 22.77
C LEU A 56 4.77 33.39 23.57
N SER A 57 5.31 34.59 23.39
CA SER A 57 4.84 35.81 24.05
C SER A 57 4.52 36.87 23.02
N VAL A 58 3.31 37.41 23.10
CA VAL A 58 2.84 38.54 22.29
C VAL A 58 2.78 39.76 23.22
N PRO A 59 3.55 40.83 22.95
CA PRO A 59 3.56 42.02 23.79
C PRO A 59 2.28 42.84 23.60
N ASP A 60 1.97 43.70 24.57
CA ASP A 60 0.83 44.60 24.47
C ASP A 60 1.03 45.63 23.34
N GLY A 61 -0.05 45.98 22.65
CA GLY A 61 -0.01 46.89 21.50
C GLY A 61 0.58 46.29 20.21
N ALA A 62 0.77 44.97 20.12
CA ALA A 62 1.21 44.27 18.91
C ALA A 62 0.18 44.26 17.75
N GLY A 63 -1.06 44.70 18.01
CA GLY A 63 -2.16 44.63 17.05
C GLY A 63 -2.80 43.24 17.01
N ASN A 64 -3.78 43.06 16.11
CA ASN A 64 -4.43 41.75 15.91
C ASN A 64 -3.46 40.79 15.24
N LEU A 65 -3.09 39.73 15.95
CA LEU A 65 -2.14 38.73 15.50
C LEU A 65 -2.73 37.33 15.71
N MET A 66 -2.45 36.43 14.76
CA MET A 66 -3.00 35.08 14.77
C MET A 66 -1.87 34.05 14.82
N LEU A 67 -1.85 33.24 15.88
CA LEU A 67 -1.00 32.07 15.99
C LEU A 67 -1.78 30.86 15.48
N ASN A 68 -1.20 30.07 14.57
CA ASN A 68 -1.87 28.93 13.92
C ASN A 68 -1.02 27.68 13.99
N SER A 69 -1.60 26.56 14.41
CA SER A 69 -0.93 25.27 14.30
C SER A 69 -0.78 24.79 12.85
N ASN A 70 0.00 23.73 12.64
CA ASN A 70 -0.06 22.94 11.41
C ASN A 70 -1.42 22.25 11.22
N ASP A 71 -1.60 21.62 10.06
CA ASP A 71 -2.80 20.87 9.69
C ASP A 71 -2.81 19.49 10.36
N PHE A 72 -3.86 19.19 11.14
CA PHE A 72 -4.04 17.90 11.80
C PHE A 72 -5.32 17.20 11.33
N TYR A 73 -5.32 15.86 11.42
CA TYR A 73 -6.39 15.04 10.86
C TYR A 73 -7.11 14.29 11.97
N PHE A 74 -8.44 14.32 11.95
CA PHE A 74 -9.24 13.76 13.04
C PHE A 74 -10.34 12.85 12.52
N LYS A 75 -10.52 11.72 13.21
CA LYS A 75 -11.63 10.81 12.97
C LYS A 75 -12.90 11.42 13.57
N ALA A 76 -14.06 11.00 13.07
CA ALA A 76 -15.34 11.34 13.70
C ALA A 76 -15.32 10.98 15.19
N GLY A 77 -15.70 11.93 16.03
CA GLY A 77 -15.64 11.82 17.49
C GLY A 77 -15.77 13.18 18.19
N THR A 78 -15.84 13.12 19.52
CA THR A 78 -15.82 14.28 20.40
C THR A 78 -14.43 14.47 20.97
N TYR A 79 -13.97 15.71 20.99
CA TYR A 79 -12.62 16.08 21.41
C TYR A 79 -12.68 17.24 22.40
N GLN A 80 -11.93 17.10 23.48
CA GLN A 80 -11.65 18.17 24.42
C GLN A 80 -10.25 18.73 24.13
N VAL A 81 -10.15 20.05 24.04
CA VAL A 81 -8.91 20.76 23.77
C VAL A 81 -8.71 21.78 24.88
N VAL A 82 -7.53 21.76 25.50
CA VAL A 82 -7.11 22.67 26.55
C VAL A 82 -5.94 23.49 26.02
N PHE A 83 -6.15 24.78 25.83
CA PHE A 83 -5.12 25.74 25.47
C PHE A 83 -4.46 26.26 26.73
N PHE A 84 -3.14 26.11 26.87
CA PHE A 84 -2.36 26.71 27.96
C PHE A 84 -1.92 28.11 27.56
N VAL A 85 -2.83 29.06 27.79
CA VAL A 85 -2.69 30.48 27.46
C VAL A 85 -2.98 31.34 28.67
N SER A 86 -2.24 32.44 28.81
CA SER A 86 -2.52 33.43 29.85
C SER A 86 -2.44 34.84 29.27
N SER A 87 -3.34 35.71 29.74
CA SER A 87 -3.38 37.10 29.33
C SER A 87 -3.72 38.01 30.50
N PRO A 88 -3.09 39.20 30.61
CA PRO A 88 -3.46 40.21 31.61
C PRO A 88 -4.73 40.99 31.23
N SER A 89 -5.21 40.91 29.99
CA SER A 89 -6.27 41.76 29.44
C SER A 89 -7.28 40.93 28.62
N ALA A 90 -8.51 41.43 28.50
CA ALA A 90 -9.53 40.79 27.68
C ALA A 90 -9.30 41.05 26.18
N GLY A 91 -9.93 40.25 25.32
CA GLY A 91 -9.92 40.43 23.86
C GLY A 91 -9.18 39.35 23.07
N ASN A 92 -8.51 38.41 23.74
CA ASN A 92 -7.87 37.27 23.06
C ASN A 92 -8.86 36.09 22.97
N THR A 93 -8.82 35.33 21.89
CA THR A 93 -9.66 34.14 21.68
C THR A 93 -8.83 32.94 21.24
N VAL A 94 -9.33 31.75 21.54
CA VAL A 94 -8.80 30.49 21.03
C VAL A 94 -9.86 29.81 20.16
N GLU A 95 -9.42 29.18 19.07
CA GLU A 95 -10.32 28.57 18.09
C GLU A 95 -9.83 27.19 17.65
N VAL A 96 -10.77 26.31 17.40
CA VAL A 96 -10.58 25.10 16.59
C VAL A 96 -11.17 25.39 15.22
N TYR A 97 -10.33 25.38 14.18
CA TYR A 97 -10.67 25.86 12.86
C TYR A 97 -10.48 24.79 11.78
N ASP A 98 -11.43 24.66 10.88
CA ASP A 98 -11.36 23.79 9.70
C ASP A 98 -11.13 24.66 8.46
N PRO A 99 -9.89 24.80 7.95
CA PRO A 99 -9.59 25.65 6.80
C PRO A 99 -10.04 25.08 5.47
N LEU A 100 -10.41 23.79 5.41
CA LEU A 100 -10.81 23.12 4.18
C LEU A 100 -12.33 23.03 4.01
N TYR A 101 -13.10 23.61 4.93
CA TYR A 101 -14.53 23.78 4.74
C TYR A 101 -14.81 24.80 3.64
N LEU A 102 -15.74 24.51 2.74
CA LEU A 102 -16.16 25.41 1.67
C LEU A 102 -17.53 25.97 2.00
N ASN A 103 -17.63 27.29 2.11
CA ASN A 103 -18.88 28.00 2.35
C ASN A 103 -19.63 28.28 1.05
N GLU A 104 -20.95 28.45 1.14
CA GLU A 104 -21.82 28.71 -0.02
C GLU A 104 -21.50 30.03 -0.76
N ASP A 105 -20.84 30.97 -0.08
CA ASP A 105 -20.39 32.26 -0.62
C ASP A 105 -19.00 32.19 -1.27
N ASN A 106 -18.49 30.98 -1.51
CA ASN A 106 -17.16 30.72 -2.07
C ASN A 106 -16.00 31.20 -1.19
N THR A 107 -16.21 31.36 0.12
CA THR A 107 -15.13 31.50 1.09
C THR A 107 -14.72 30.14 1.65
N SER A 108 -13.47 30.02 2.10
CA SER A 108 -12.99 28.79 2.77
C SER A 108 -12.82 29.02 4.26
N GLY A 109 -13.24 28.04 5.05
CA GLY A 109 -12.99 27.97 6.46
C GLY A 109 -14.25 28.03 7.32
N ARG A 110 -14.19 27.37 8.48
CA ARG A 110 -15.19 27.54 9.54
C ARG A 110 -14.56 27.35 10.91
N VAL A 111 -15.11 28.04 11.90
CA VAL A 111 -14.83 27.82 13.32
C VAL A 111 -15.69 26.66 13.80
N LEU A 112 -15.06 25.64 14.38
CA LEU A 112 -15.73 24.46 14.96
C LEU A 112 -16.04 24.66 16.44
N ALA A 113 -15.17 25.36 17.15
CA ALA A 113 -15.34 25.76 18.54
C ALA A 113 -14.46 26.99 18.82
N GLU A 114 -14.93 27.87 19.70
CA GLU A 114 -14.23 29.07 20.13
C GLU A 114 -14.44 29.33 21.62
N ALA A 115 -13.48 30.00 22.25
CA ALA A 115 -13.64 30.54 23.60
C ALA A 115 -12.77 31.79 23.79
N GLU A 116 -13.25 32.70 24.64
CA GLU A 116 -12.47 33.87 25.07
C GLU A 116 -11.43 33.47 26.13
N VAL A 117 -10.26 34.11 26.08
CA VAL A 117 -9.23 33.99 27.11
C VAL A 117 -9.56 34.92 28.26
N ILE A 118 -9.93 34.34 29.40
CA ILE A 118 -10.30 35.11 30.60
C ILE A 118 -9.03 35.66 31.27
N PRO A 119 -8.96 36.97 31.56
CA PRO A 119 -7.78 37.57 32.18
C PRO A 119 -7.45 36.93 33.52
N GLY A 120 -6.19 36.54 33.70
CA GLY A 120 -5.69 35.90 34.93
C GLY A 120 -5.89 34.38 35.02
N GLU A 121 -6.55 33.74 34.06
CA GLU A 121 -6.52 32.29 33.92
C GLU A 121 -5.25 31.83 33.19
N GLU A 122 -4.85 30.57 33.40
CA GLU A 122 -3.66 29.95 32.80
C GLU A 122 -4.02 28.94 31.70
N SER A 123 -5.31 28.64 31.52
CA SER A 123 -5.77 27.71 30.50
C SER A 123 -7.23 27.94 30.10
N VAL A 124 -7.57 27.66 28.85
CA VAL A 124 -8.94 27.71 28.33
C VAL A 124 -9.29 26.36 27.71
N SER A 125 -10.46 25.80 28.04
CA SER A 125 -10.93 24.54 27.48
C SER A 125 -12.06 24.77 26.48
N VAL A 126 -11.97 24.11 25.33
CA VAL A 126 -13.04 24.03 24.33
C VAL A 126 -13.34 22.58 23.99
N THR A 127 -14.58 22.29 23.61
CA THR A 127 -15.00 20.97 23.16
C THR A 127 -15.59 21.11 21.77
N PHE A 128 -15.20 20.24 20.85
CA PHE A 128 -15.80 20.17 19.52
C PHE A 128 -16.15 18.71 19.17
N THR A 129 -17.16 18.54 18.32
CA THR A 129 -17.60 17.23 17.85
C THR A 129 -17.56 17.22 16.33
N THR A 130 -17.07 16.11 15.77
CA THR A 130 -17.02 15.88 14.33
C THR A 130 -17.84 14.63 14.01
N GLU A 131 -18.84 14.76 13.15
CA GLU A 131 -19.67 13.61 12.72
C GLU A 131 -18.97 12.78 11.64
N GLU A 132 -18.07 13.42 10.90
CA GLU A 132 -17.26 12.82 9.86
C GLU A 132 -15.77 13.06 10.11
N TYR A 133 -14.94 12.33 9.38
CA TYR A 133 -13.51 12.61 9.36
C TYR A 133 -13.26 14.02 8.81
N LEU A 134 -12.43 14.79 9.53
CA LEU A 134 -11.96 16.09 9.07
C LEU A 134 -10.53 15.98 8.58
N SER A 135 -10.34 16.45 7.34
CA SER A 135 -9.07 16.40 6.63
C SER A 135 -8.10 17.50 7.04
N CYS A 136 -8.50 18.45 7.85
CA CYS A 136 -7.61 19.50 8.33
C CYS A 136 -8.27 20.25 9.48
N ILE A 137 -7.67 20.20 10.66
CA ILE A 137 -8.01 21.04 11.79
C ILE A 137 -6.76 21.79 12.20
N GLN A 138 -6.91 23.08 12.42
CA GLN A 138 -5.91 23.98 12.96
C GLN A 138 -6.38 24.49 14.32
N PHE A 139 -5.45 24.62 15.25
CA PHE A 139 -5.67 25.33 16.50
C PHE A 139 -5.16 26.76 16.34
N ARG A 140 -6.02 27.73 16.63
CA ARG A 140 -5.70 29.15 16.45
C ARG A 140 -5.79 29.89 17.77
N VAL A 141 -4.92 30.87 17.94
CA VAL A 141 -4.96 31.83 19.05
C VAL A 141 -4.93 33.21 18.43
N GLN A 142 -6.02 33.95 18.56
CA GLN A 142 -6.13 35.33 18.11
C GLN A 142 -5.84 36.25 19.29
N THR A 143 -4.91 37.18 19.08
CA THR A 143 -4.43 38.09 20.12
C THR A 143 -4.74 39.53 19.73
N ASP A 144 -5.58 40.20 20.52
CA ASP A 144 -5.83 41.65 20.46
C ASP A 144 -5.10 42.39 21.60
N SER A 145 -4.61 41.67 22.60
CA SER A 145 -3.84 42.18 23.74
C SER A 145 -2.67 41.25 24.07
N ALA A 146 -1.83 41.61 25.05
CA ALA A 146 -0.71 40.78 25.45
C ALA A 146 -1.15 39.34 25.79
N LEU A 147 -0.37 38.35 25.35
CA LEU A 147 -0.68 36.93 25.56
C LEU A 147 0.60 36.11 25.70
N THR A 148 0.57 35.12 26.59
CA THR A 148 1.56 34.05 26.64
C THR A 148 0.89 32.72 26.26
N PHE A 149 1.53 31.97 25.36
CA PHE A 149 1.11 30.65 24.91
C PHE A 149 2.20 29.63 25.21
N THR A 150 1.83 28.52 25.84
CA THR A 150 2.75 27.45 26.21
C THR A 150 2.55 26.19 25.37
N GLY A 151 1.29 25.81 25.14
CA GLY A 151 0.95 24.59 24.41
C GLY A 151 -0.54 24.30 24.41
N ILE A 152 -0.91 23.15 23.85
CA ILE A 152 -2.27 22.65 23.77
C ILE A 152 -2.27 21.17 24.16
N HIS A 153 -3.22 20.77 24.99
CA HIS A 153 -3.50 19.35 25.26
C HIS A 153 -4.83 18.97 24.62
N LEU A 154 -4.85 17.90 23.85
CA LEU A 154 -6.04 17.38 23.19
C LEU A 154 -6.30 15.95 23.64
N GLN A 155 -7.56 15.65 23.95
CA GLN A 155 -8.01 14.31 24.27
C GLN A 155 -9.37 14.01 23.61
N SER A 156 -9.50 12.85 22.98
CA SER A 156 -10.79 12.37 22.48
C SER A 156 -11.56 11.62 23.56
N ASP A 157 -12.88 11.56 23.40
CA ASP A 157 -13.70 10.62 24.17
C ASP A 157 -13.26 9.16 23.89
N PRO A 158 -13.39 8.26 24.89
CA PRO A 158 -13.16 6.83 24.69
C PRO A 158 -14.12 6.21 23.66
N GLY A 159 -13.64 5.19 22.94
CA GLY A 159 -14.45 4.46 21.95
C GLY A 159 -14.22 4.92 20.51
N LEU A 160 -13.19 5.73 20.28
CA LEU A 160 -12.73 6.12 18.94
C LEU A 160 -12.32 4.90 18.10
N TYR A 161 -11.78 3.85 18.72
CA TYR A 161 -11.32 2.63 18.04
C TYR A 161 -11.82 1.34 18.71
N ASN A 162 -12.15 0.33 17.90
CA ASN A 162 -12.73 -0.96 18.30
C ASN A 162 -11.79 -2.17 18.10
N ASP A 163 -10.49 -1.92 17.99
CA ASP A 163 -9.45 -2.91 17.68
C ASP A 163 -9.53 -4.21 18.50
N PRO A 164 -9.72 -4.21 19.83
CA PRO A 164 -9.77 -5.45 20.61
C PRO A 164 -10.89 -6.38 20.16
N TYR A 165 -12.08 -5.83 19.97
CA TYR A 165 -13.27 -6.60 19.62
C TYR A 165 -13.16 -7.18 18.21
N ILE A 166 -12.65 -6.38 17.28
CA ILE A 166 -12.42 -6.81 15.90
C ILE A 166 -11.34 -7.89 15.85
N CYS A 167 -10.21 -7.69 16.53
CA CYS A 167 -9.14 -8.69 16.61
C CYS A 167 -9.60 -9.99 17.25
N ALA A 168 -10.36 -9.92 18.35
CA ALA A 168 -10.94 -11.08 19.02
C ALA A 168 -11.89 -11.84 18.08
N GLY A 169 -12.76 -11.13 17.36
CA GLY A 169 -13.65 -11.70 16.34
C GLY A 169 -12.88 -12.40 15.21
N LEU A 170 -11.81 -11.79 14.71
CA LEU A 170 -10.95 -12.37 13.68
C LEU A 170 -10.21 -13.62 14.14
N VAL A 171 -9.75 -13.67 15.41
CA VAL A 171 -9.16 -14.88 16.00
C VAL A 171 -10.17 -16.01 16.06
N LEU A 172 -11.42 -15.72 16.46
CA LEU A 172 -12.49 -16.71 16.47
C LEU A 172 -12.80 -17.21 15.06
N LEU A 173 -12.94 -16.31 14.09
CA LEU A 173 -13.19 -16.65 12.69
C LEU A 173 -12.05 -17.50 12.11
N GLY A 174 -10.80 -17.09 12.29
CA GLY A 174 -9.61 -17.82 11.84
C GLY A 174 -9.54 -19.22 12.44
N SER A 175 -9.84 -19.36 13.74
CA SER A 175 -9.90 -20.66 14.40
C SER A 175 -11.05 -21.53 13.88
N ALA A 176 -12.23 -20.95 13.64
CA ALA A 176 -13.37 -21.67 13.06
C ALA A 176 -13.05 -22.18 11.66
N LEU A 177 -12.45 -21.35 10.79
CA LEU A 177 -12.02 -21.74 9.45
C LEU A 177 -10.96 -22.84 9.48
N LEU A 178 -9.97 -22.74 10.37
CA LEU A 178 -8.96 -23.78 10.57
C LEU A 178 -9.60 -25.09 11.07
N PHE A 179 -10.56 -25.01 11.99
CA PHE A 179 -11.29 -26.18 12.49
C PHE A 179 -12.09 -26.86 11.37
N LEU A 180 -12.82 -26.09 10.56
CA LEU A 180 -13.54 -26.58 9.39
C LEU A 180 -12.59 -27.23 8.38
N TYR A 181 -11.43 -26.64 8.12
CA TYR A 181 -10.44 -27.23 7.24
C TYR A 181 -9.88 -28.55 7.80
N ARG A 182 -9.52 -28.59 9.09
CA ARG A 182 -9.00 -29.79 9.77
C ARG A 182 -10.03 -30.91 9.85
N SER A 183 -11.32 -30.58 9.92
CA SER A 183 -12.41 -31.56 9.87
C SER A 183 -12.44 -32.34 8.55
N ARG A 184 -12.02 -31.70 7.45
CA ARG A 184 -12.02 -32.27 6.10
C ARG A 184 -10.65 -32.84 5.69
N ARG A 185 -9.55 -32.38 6.31
CA ARG A 185 -8.18 -32.72 5.91
C ARG A 185 -7.24 -32.86 7.10
N LYS A 186 -6.47 -33.95 7.11
CA LYS A 186 -5.39 -34.14 8.08
C LYS A 186 -4.23 -33.18 7.80
N ILE A 187 -3.96 -32.27 8.73
CA ILE A 187 -2.76 -31.42 8.76
C ILE A 187 -1.77 -32.01 9.75
N ARG A 188 -0.48 -31.97 9.40
CA ARG A 188 0.60 -32.33 10.31
C ARG A 188 0.93 -31.13 11.22
N PRO A 189 0.85 -31.27 12.55
CA PRO A 189 1.03 -30.15 13.47
C PRO A 189 2.41 -29.50 13.35
N GLU A 190 3.46 -30.28 13.05
CA GLU A 190 4.83 -29.76 12.94
C GLU A 190 4.98 -28.78 11.76
N ILE A 191 4.20 -28.99 10.69
CA ILE A 191 4.20 -28.12 9.51
C ILE A 191 3.51 -26.80 9.85
N LEU A 192 2.36 -26.89 10.55
CA LEU A 192 1.62 -25.71 10.99
C LEU A 192 2.49 -24.87 11.94
N LEU A 193 3.07 -25.50 12.96
CA LEU A 193 3.91 -24.81 13.95
C LEU A 193 5.11 -24.13 13.31
N LEU A 194 5.85 -24.81 12.42
CA LEU A 194 7.05 -24.24 11.82
C LEU A 194 6.74 -23.06 10.87
N LEU A 195 5.65 -23.15 10.11
CA LEU A 195 5.23 -22.08 9.20
C LEU A 195 4.56 -20.92 9.93
N SER A 196 3.77 -21.19 10.98
CA SER A 196 3.24 -20.18 11.89
C SER A 196 4.38 -19.46 12.61
N PHE A 197 5.41 -20.17 13.08
CA PHE A 197 6.60 -19.56 13.65
C PHE A 197 7.30 -18.64 12.64
N ALA A 198 7.53 -19.11 11.40
CA ALA A 198 8.16 -18.27 10.38
C ALA A 198 7.32 -17.02 10.06
N ALA A 199 5.99 -17.12 10.02
CA ALA A 199 5.09 -15.99 9.78
C ALA A 199 5.09 -14.99 10.95
N VAL A 200 5.02 -15.46 12.20
CA VAL A 200 5.09 -14.61 13.39
C VAL A 200 6.47 -13.96 13.52
N TRP A 201 7.54 -14.72 13.30
CA TRP A 201 8.91 -14.21 13.32
C TRP A 201 9.12 -13.13 12.25
N SER A 202 8.60 -13.34 11.03
CA SER A 202 8.61 -12.34 9.96
C SER A 202 7.72 -11.12 10.23
N SER A 203 6.95 -11.13 11.32
CA SER A 203 6.05 -10.05 11.74
C SER A 203 6.58 -9.32 12.98
N LEU A 204 7.78 -9.66 13.48
CA LEU A 204 8.29 -9.18 14.77
C LEU A 204 8.38 -7.64 14.86
N PRO A 205 8.83 -6.90 13.83
CA PRO A 205 8.78 -5.43 13.85
C PRO A 205 7.38 -4.82 14.01
N LEU A 206 6.30 -5.57 13.73
CA LEU A 206 4.92 -5.07 13.90
C LEU A 206 4.45 -5.11 15.36
N CYS A 207 5.24 -5.70 16.27
CA CYS A 207 4.92 -5.78 17.69
C CYS A 207 5.20 -4.48 18.45
N PHE A 208 5.89 -3.51 17.84
CA PHE A 208 5.99 -2.17 18.42
C PHE A 208 4.60 -1.52 18.49
N PRO A 209 4.34 -0.64 19.47
CA PRO A 209 3.09 0.13 19.49
C PRO A 209 3.03 1.12 18.32
N TRP A 210 4.17 1.53 17.76
CA TRP A 210 4.29 2.35 16.55
C TRP A 210 4.58 1.55 15.27
N LEU A 211 4.66 2.24 14.13
CA LEU A 211 5.20 1.77 12.86
C LEU A 211 6.49 2.52 12.50
N LEU A 212 7.50 1.76 12.10
CA LEU A 212 8.77 2.27 11.60
C LEU A 212 8.67 2.62 10.13
N LYS A 213 9.30 3.71 9.71
CA LYS A 213 9.30 4.22 8.35
C LYS A 213 9.95 3.22 7.38
N GLY A 214 9.26 2.97 6.27
CA GLY A 214 9.78 2.33 5.08
C GLY A 214 9.45 3.17 3.85
N HIS A 215 10.20 2.98 2.76
CA HIS A 215 10.21 3.89 1.61
C HIS A 215 8.81 4.22 1.06
N ASP A 216 7.99 3.20 0.80
CA ASP A 216 6.66 3.37 0.18
C ASP A 216 5.51 3.32 1.21
N MET A 217 5.82 3.28 2.51
CA MET A 217 4.82 3.00 3.55
C MET A 217 3.75 4.09 3.64
N TYR A 218 4.16 5.38 3.59
CA TYR A 218 3.26 6.52 3.69
C TYR A 218 2.15 6.45 2.63
N PHE A 219 2.55 6.19 1.38
CA PHE A 219 1.66 6.10 0.23
C PHE A 219 0.64 4.96 0.38
N HIS A 220 1.10 3.77 0.80
CA HIS A 220 0.22 2.61 0.97
C HIS A 220 -0.71 2.74 2.18
N TYR A 221 -0.28 3.46 3.21
CA TYR A 221 -1.09 3.75 4.37
C TYR A 221 -2.24 4.70 4.03
N GLY A 222 -1.94 5.81 3.34
CA GLY A 222 -2.96 6.76 2.89
C GLY A 222 -3.98 6.14 1.94
N ARG A 223 -3.54 5.25 1.04
CA ARG A 223 -4.43 4.46 0.17
C ARG A 223 -5.39 3.56 0.94
N LEU A 224 -4.89 2.79 1.92
CA LEU A 224 -5.73 1.91 2.73
C LEU A 224 -6.80 2.72 3.48
N PHE A 225 -6.42 3.87 4.03
CA PHE A 225 -7.36 4.74 4.73
C PHE A 225 -8.40 5.35 3.79
N ASN A 226 -7.99 5.97 2.68
CA ASN A 226 -8.94 6.59 1.74
C ASN A 226 -9.89 5.54 1.13
N LEU A 227 -9.41 4.34 0.80
CA LEU A 227 -10.28 3.24 0.37
C LEU A 227 -11.36 2.90 1.41
N SER A 228 -11.09 3.03 2.71
CA SER A 228 -12.10 2.79 3.75
C SER A 228 -13.20 3.84 3.78
N ARG A 229 -12.88 5.08 3.40
CA ARG A 229 -13.84 6.18 3.28
C ARG A 229 -14.70 6.02 2.03
N ASP A 230 -14.07 5.62 0.93
CA ASP A 230 -14.70 5.60 -0.40
C ASP A 230 -15.38 4.27 -0.72
N LEU A 231 -15.31 3.28 0.18
CA LEU A 231 -15.80 1.91 -0.01
C LEU A 231 -17.26 1.82 -0.48
N PHE A 232 -18.08 2.77 -0.05
CA PHE A 232 -19.51 2.85 -0.37
C PHE A 232 -19.87 4.06 -1.24
N SER A 233 -18.88 4.69 -1.87
CA SER A 233 -19.11 5.74 -2.85
C SER A 233 -19.72 5.18 -4.13
N GLU A 234 -20.32 6.05 -4.95
CA GLU A 234 -20.90 5.69 -6.25
C GLU A 234 -19.86 5.13 -7.23
N SER A 235 -18.59 5.40 -6.96
CA SER A 235 -17.47 4.97 -7.77
C SER A 235 -17.09 3.49 -7.60
N PHE A 236 -17.82 2.67 -6.82
CA PHE A 236 -17.45 1.26 -6.56
C PHE A 236 -17.38 0.39 -7.85
N PRO A 237 -16.30 -0.39 -8.11
CA PRO A 237 -15.04 -0.43 -7.35
C PRO A 237 -14.28 0.90 -7.46
N VAL A 238 -13.83 1.44 -6.33
CA VAL A 238 -13.28 2.80 -6.19
C VAL A 238 -12.26 3.10 -7.30
N ARG A 239 -12.52 4.17 -8.06
CA ARG A 239 -11.67 4.64 -9.18
C ARG A 239 -10.94 5.94 -8.89
N ILE A 240 -11.44 6.70 -7.93
CA ILE A 240 -10.93 8.00 -7.54
C ILE A 240 -11.10 8.12 -6.03
N HIS A 241 -10.05 8.59 -5.35
CA HIS A 241 -10.11 8.98 -3.96
C HIS A 241 -10.36 10.49 -3.86
N PRO A 242 -11.59 10.94 -3.60
CA PRO A 242 -11.91 12.37 -3.54
C PRO A 242 -11.15 13.10 -2.42
N GLY A 243 -10.83 12.43 -1.31
CA GLY A 243 -10.20 13.06 -0.14
C GLY A 243 -8.74 13.49 -0.33
N ILE A 244 -8.04 12.95 -1.33
CA ILE A 244 -6.62 13.22 -1.57
C ILE A 244 -6.44 14.60 -2.23
N PHE A 245 -5.27 15.23 -2.03
CA PHE A 245 -4.97 16.59 -2.48
C PHE A 245 -5.94 17.64 -1.91
N LYS A 246 -6.11 17.67 -0.58
CA LYS A 246 -7.05 18.60 0.10
C LYS A 246 -8.49 18.49 -0.44
N GLY A 247 -8.90 17.27 -0.78
CA GLY A 247 -10.21 17.02 -1.35
C GLY A 247 -10.33 17.19 -2.86
N PHE A 248 -9.25 17.47 -3.61
CA PHE A 248 -9.32 17.70 -5.06
C PHE A 248 -9.46 16.42 -5.89
N GLY A 249 -9.19 15.26 -5.27
CA GLY A 249 -9.36 13.96 -5.91
C GLY A 249 -8.09 13.40 -6.55
N TYR A 250 -7.93 12.08 -6.48
CA TYR A 250 -6.80 11.36 -7.09
C TYR A 250 -7.20 10.01 -7.69
N MET A 251 -6.92 9.78 -8.99
CA MET A 251 -7.23 8.52 -9.68
C MET A 251 -6.14 7.44 -9.60
N GLY A 252 -5.30 7.51 -8.56
CA GLY A 252 -4.33 6.46 -8.23
C GLY A 252 -4.90 5.03 -8.19
N PRO A 253 -6.14 4.78 -7.69
CA PRO A 253 -6.72 3.43 -7.58
C PRO A 253 -6.85 2.66 -8.90
N VAL A 254 -6.89 3.34 -10.05
CA VAL A 254 -6.96 2.66 -11.36
C VAL A 254 -5.65 1.96 -11.70
N PHE A 255 -4.51 2.57 -11.36
CA PHE A 255 -3.18 2.07 -11.71
C PHE A 255 -2.57 1.21 -10.61
N TYR A 256 -2.88 1.52 -9.36
CA TYR A 256 -2.49 0.72 -8.22
C TYR A 256 -3.64 -0.15 -7.74
N ALA A 257 -3.53 -1.46 -8.00
CA ALA A 257 -4.53 -2.41 -7.56
C ALA A 257 -4.76 -2.37 -6.04
N GLU A 258 -6.03 -2.32 -5.65
CA GLU A 258 -6.48 -2.23 -4.26
C GLU A 258 -7.27 -3.45 -3.79
N THR A 259 -7.43 -4.48 -4.64
CA THR A 259 -8.25 -5.66 -4.37
C THR A 259 -7.96 -6.31 -3.02
N PHE A 260 -6.68 -6.42 -2.65
CA PHE A 260 -6.28 -7.03 -1.38
C PHE A 260 -6.41 -6.09 -0.17
N LEU A 261 -6.67 -4.80 -0.39
CA LEU A 261 -6.90 -3.80 0.67
C LEU A 261 -8.38 -3.71 1.06
N TYR A 262 -9.33 -4.01 0.16
CA TYR A 262 -10.78 -3.96 0.43
C TYR A 262 -11.19 -4.64 1.75
N PRO A 263 -10.74 -5.87 2.09
CA PRO A 263 -11.11 -6.49 3.35
C PRO A 263 -10.64 -5.71 4.58
N PHE A 264 -9.49 -5.03 4.48
CA PHE A 264 -8.88 -4.25 5.56
C PHE A 264 -9.52 -2.86 5.66
N ALA A 265 -9.79 -2.22 4.52
CA ALA A 265 -10.58 -0.99 4.44
C ALA A 265 -11.96 -1.17 5.11
N LEU A 266 -12.61 -2.32 4.92
CA LEU A 266 -13.84 -2.66 5.64
C LEU A 266 -13.64 -2.75 7.16
N LEU A 267 -12.51 -3.27 7.65
CA LEU A 267 -12.22 -3.30 9.10
C LEU A 267 -12.09 -1.88 9.67
N ILE A 268 -11.45 -0.96 8.95
CA ILE A 268 -11.36 0.46 9.35
C ILE A 268 -12.76 1.04 9.43
N ARG A 269 -13.61 0.77 8.44
CA ARG A 269 -15.01 1.22 8.42
C ARG A 269 -15.86 0.62 9.55
N MET A 270 -15.51 -0.57 10.07
CA MET A 270 -16.12 -1.17 11.27
C MET A 270 -15.54 -0.63 12.59
N GLY A 271 -14.60 0.33 12.53
CA GLY A 271 -14.04 1.01 13.69
C GLY A 271 -12.64 0.54 14.09
N MET A 272 -11.98 -0.32 13.32
CA MET A 272 -10.56 -0.64 13.56
C MET A 272 -9.69 0.60 13.28
N SER A 273 -8.66 0.79 14.08
CA SER A 273 -7.65 1.82 13.85
C SER A 273 -6.91 1.58 12.53
N PRO A 274 -6.60 2.62 11.73
CA PRO A 274 -5.79 2.46 10.53
C PRO A 274 -4.41 1.83 10.82
N LEU A 275 -3.78 2.21 11.94
CA LEU A 275 -2.52 1.63 12.42
C LEU A 275 -2.62 0.12 12.65
N GLY A 276 -3.61 -0.31 13.45
CA GLY A 276 -3.86 -1.72 13.74
C GLY A 276 -4.21 -2.51 12.48
N CYS A 277 -4.97 -1.90 11.57
CA CYS A 277 -5.36 -2.52 10.31
C CYS A 277 -4.17 -2.77 9.38
N TYR A 278 -3.24 -1.81 9.27
CA TYR A 278 -2.01 -1.97 8.49
C TYR A 278 -1.10 -3.06 9.06
N LYS A 279 -0.94 -3.13 10.39
CA LYS A 279 -0.22 -4.23 11.07
C LYS A 279 -0.87 -5.59 10.78
N LEU A 280 -2.19 -5.66 10.85
CA LEU A 280 -2.95 -6.87 10.56
C LEU A 280 -2.78 -7.30 9.08
N LEU A 281 -2.78 -6.36 8.14
CA LEU A 281 -2.51 -6.63 6.73
C LEU A 281 -1.18 -7.35 6.54
N PHE A 282 -0.09 -6.83 7.09
CA PHE A 282 1.23 -7.45 6.95
C PHE A 282 1.31 -8.82 7.63
N LEU A 283 0.68 -8.97 8.80
CA LEU A 283 0.55 -10.27 9.47
C LEU A 283 -0.17 -11.29 8.56
N CYS A 284 -1.31 -10.88 7.98
CA CYS A 284 -2.06 -11.70 7.03
C CYS A 284 -1.25 -12.06 5.79
N VAL A 285 -0.47 -11.13 5.24
CA VAL A 285 0.45 -11.38 4.12
C VAL A 285 1.50 -12.44 4.48
N ASN A 286 2.08 -12.37 5.67
CA ASN A 286 3.05 -13.37 6.14
C ASN A 286 2.42 -14.77 6.26
N PHE A 287 1.22 -14.89 6.82
CA PHE A 287 0.50 -16.16 6.89
C PHE A 287 0.06 -16.67 5.51
N ALA A 288 -0.41 -15.79 4.63
CA ALA A 288 -0.77 -16.12 3.26
C ALA A 288 0.46 -16.63 2.49
N THR A 289 1.60 -15.94 2.60
CA THR A 289 2.87 -16.36 1.99
C THR A 289 3.26 -17.75 2.48
N ALA A 290 3.19 -18.01 3.80
CA ALA A 290 3.55 -19.30 4.38
C ALA A 290 2.65 -20.44 3.85
N GLY A 291 1.34 -20.22 3.80
CA GLY A 291 0.38 -21.20 3.30
C GLY A 291 0.50 -21.47 1.80
N VAL A 292 0.60 -20.40 1.01
CA VAL A 292 0.67 -20.44 -0.46
C VAL A 292 1.99 -21.03 -0.93
N SER A 293 3.12 -20.60 -0.37
CA SER A 293 4.44 -21.16 -0.66
C SER A 293 4.50 -22.65 -0.32
N TYR A 294 3.96 -23.07 0.84
CA TYR A 294 3.90 -24.49 1.19
C TYR A 294 3.04 -25.29 0.23
N TYR A 295 1.86 -24.78 -0.14
CA TYR A 295 1.00 -25.42 -1.12
C TYR A 295 1.73 -25.61 -2.46
N ALA A 296 2.42 -24.57 -2.93
CA ALA A 296 3.12 -24.54 -4.19
C ALA A 296 4.34 -25.48 -4.20
N PHE A 297 5.29 -25.24 -3.28
CA PHE A 297 6.56 -25.96 -3.23
C PHE A 297 6.39 -27.43 -2.87
N SER A 298 5.45 -27.81 -2.01
CA SER A 298 5.21 -29.23 -1.71
C SER A 298 4.79 -30.04 -2.95
N ARG A 299 4.08 -29.41 -3.90
CA ARG A 299 3.64 -30.03 -5.17
C ARG A 299 4.73 -29.95 -6.23
N LEU A 300 5.38 -28.80 -6.36
CA LEU A 300 6.48 -28.60 -7.31
C LEU A 300 7.62 -29.57 -7.01
N CYS A 301 8.04 -29.65 -5.75
CA CYS A 301 9.11 -30.52 -5.30
C CYS A 301 8.67 -31.99 -5.14
N ARG A 302 7.37 -32.30 -5.29
CA ARG A 302 6.78 -33.64 -5.07
C ARG A 302 7.12 -34.23 -3.70
N SER A 303 7.34 -33.37 -2.70
CA SER A 303 7.79 -33.75 -1.37
C SER A 303 7.28 -32.74 -0.35
N ARG A 304 6.49 -33.23 0.63
CA ARG A 304 6.00 -32.37 1.73
C ARG A 304 7.14 -31.81 2.57
N ARG A 305 8.19 -32.60 2.83
CA ARG A 305 9.35 -32.15 3.62
C ARG A 305 10.12 -31.06 2.88
N LEU A 306 10.38 -31.27 1.58
CA LEU A 306 11.06 -30.27 0.76
C LEU A 306 10.23 -28.99 0.63
N GLY A 307 8.91 -29.13 0.48
CA GLY A 307 7.98 -28.00 0.47
C GLY A 307 8.07 -27.15 1.73
N VAL A 308 8.08 -27.76 2.92
CA VAL A 308 8.25 -27.01 4.18
C VAL A 308 9.60 -26.31 4.25
N ILE A 309 10.71 -27.01 3.93
CA ILE A 309 12.06 -26.43 3.94
C ILE A 309 12.12 -25.21 3.00
N THR A 310 11.63 -25.37 1.77
CA THR A 310 11.63 -24.31 0.76
C THR A 310 10.79 -23.11 1.20
N SER A 311 9.63 -23.36 1.81
CA SER A 311 8.74 -22.30 2.31
C SER A 311 9.37 -21.55 3.48
N PHE A 312 10.03 -22.26 4.39
CA PHE A 312 10.76 -21.67 5.51
C PHE A 312 11.91 -20.77 5.02
N PHE A 313 12.67 -21.25 4.03
CA PHE A 313 13.74 -20.46 3.40
C PHE A 313 13.18 -19.22 2.71
N TYR A 314 12.03 -19.34 2.04
CA TYR A 314 11.40 -18.22 1.35
C TYR A 314 10.84 -17.16 2.32
N MET A 315 10.20 -17.59 3.41
CA MET A 315 9.65 -16.69 4.42
C MET A 315 10.71 -15.79 5.06
N LEU A 316 11.87 -16.39 5.38
CA LEU A 316 12.99 -15.72 6.05
C LEU A 316 14.10 -15.28 5.09
N ALA A 317 13.82 -15.23 3.79
CA ALA A 317 14.79 -14.76 2.82
C ALA A 317 15.09 -13.28 3.03
N SER A 318 16.36 -12.93 3.06
CA SER A 318 16.90 -11.58 3.28
C SER A 318 16.18 -10.50 2.48
N TYR A 319 16.17 -10.64 1.16
CA TYR A 319 15.54 -9.66 0.27
C TYR A 319 14.01 -9.58 0.46
N ARG A 320 13.35 -10.68 0.83
CA ARG A 320 11.90 -10.65 1.12
C ARG A 320 11.61 -9.79 2.34
N LEU A 321 12.38 -9.94 3.41
CA LEU A 321 12.22 -9.15 4.64
C LEU A 321 12.56 -7.68 4.40
N LEU A 322 13.59 -7.42 3.60
CA LEU A 322 13.92 -6.07 3.15
C LEU A 322 12.78 -5.40 2.38
N ASN A 323 12.19 -6.13 1.45
CA ASN A 323 11.05 -5.64 0.69
C ASN A 323 9.81 -5.42 1.57
N LEU A 324 9.67 -6.21 2.63
CA LEU A 324 8.58 -6.09 3.60
C LEU A 324 8.73 -4.83 4.45
N TYR A 325 9.93 -4.49 4.92
CA TYR A 325 10.11 -3.43 5.92
C TYR A 325 10.85 -2.20 5.41
N THR A 326 12.11 -2.34 4.98
CA THR A 326 12.92 -1.21 4.45
C THR A 326 12.19 -0.50 3.32
N ARG A 327 11.77 -1.27 2.31
CA ARG A 327 11.05 -0.70 1.16
C ARG A 327 9.58 -0.44 1.50
N ALA A 328 8.99 -1.28 2.33
CA ALA A 328 7.55 -1.31 2.58
C ALA A 328 6.70 -1.28 1.29
N ALA A 329 7.22 -1.83 0.19
CA ALA A 329 6.60 -1.83 -1.13
C ALA A 329 5.45 -2.84 -1.17
N LEU A 330 4.29 -2.45 -0.66
CA LEU A 330 3.15 -3.34 -0.37
C LEU A 330 2.69 -4.12 -1.60
N GLY A 331 2.69 -3.48 -2.78
CA GLY A 331 2.37 -4.17 -4.03
C GLY A 331 3.32 -5.34 -4.32
N GLU A 332 4.63 -5.12 -4.21
CA GLU A 332 5.64 -6.18 -4.41
C GLU A 332 5.55 -7.26 -3.33
N VAL A 333 5.29 -6.87 -2.09
CA VAL A 333 5.07 -7.76 -0.94
C VAL A 333 3.87 -8.68 -1.16
N LEU A 334 2.74 -8.16 -1.65
CA LEU A 334 1.56 -8.94 -2.02
C LEU A 334 1.85 -9.85 -3.22
N ALA A 335 2.55 -9.35 -4.25
CA ALA A 335 2.94 -10.14 -5.41
C ALA A 335 3.81 -11.35 -5.02
N ALA A 336 4.69 -11.19 -4.04
CA ALA A 336 5.55 -12.25 -3.52
C ALA A 336 4.75 -13.44 -2.91
N ILE A 337 3.50 -13.26 -2.49
CA ILE A 337 2.62 -14.37 -2.08
C ILE A 337 2.41 -15.35 -3.25
N PHE A 338 2.26 -14.82 -4.46
CA PHE A 338 1.81 -15.56 -5.64
C PHE A 338 2.95 -16.10 -6.51
N LEU A 339 4.17 -15.60 -6.37
CA LEU A 339 5.34 -16.11 -7.12
C LEU A 339 5.55 -17.64 -6.98
N PRO A 340 5.43 -18.27 -5.80
CA PRO A 340 5.48 -19.72 -5.70
C PRO A 340 4.37 -20.42 -6.52
N LEU A 341 3.14 -19.89 -6.51
CA LEU A 341 2.03 -20.44 -7.30
C LEU A 341 2.27 -20.27 -8.80
N LEU A 342 2.88 -19.17 -9.23
CA LEU A 342 3.24 -18.94 -10.63
C LEU A 342 4.15 -20.07 -11.12
N ILE A 343 5.23 -20.37 -10.39
CA ILE A 343 6.17 -21.45 -10.73
C ILE A 343 5.42 -22.79 -10.79
N LEU A 344 4.53 -23.07 -9.83
CA LEU A 344 3.72 -24.29 -9.84
C LEU A 344 2.75 -24.34 -11.03
N GLY A 345 2.08 -23.24 -11.36
CA GLY A 345 1.11 -23.13 -12.46
C GLY A 345 1.77 -23.38 -13.81
N MET A 346 2.90 -22.72 -14.06
CA MET A 346 3.71 -22.94 -15.26
C MET A 346 4.22 -24.38 -15.35
N TYR A 347 4.71 -24.94 -14.26
CA TYR A 347 5.09 -26.34 -14.22
C TYR A 347 3.91 -27.27 -14.59
N GLN A 348 2.71 -27.03 -14.05
CA GLN A 348 1.53 -27.85 -14.33
C GLN A 348 1.12 -27.79 -15.82
N LEU A 349 1.11 -26.60 -16.40
CA LEU A 349 0.75 -26.39 -17.80
C LEU A 349 1.71 -27.11 -18.76
N PHE A 350 3.02 -27.05 -18.53
CA PHE A 350 4.02 -27.60 -19.47
C PHE A 350 4.49 -29.03 -19.17
N TYR A 351 4.65 -29.39 -17.89
CA TYR A 351 5.26 -30.68 -17.47
C TYR A 351 4.37 -31.51 -16.54
N GLY A 352 3.49 -30.88 -15.77
CA GLY A 352 2.59 -31.53 -14.82
C GLY A 352 1.21 -31.83 -15.41
N ASP A 353 0.19 -31.83 -14.55
CA ASP A 353 -1.21 -32.03 -14.93
C ASP A 353 -1.82 -30.69 -15.41
N SER A 354 -1.95 -30.52 -16.73
CA SER A 354 -2.44 -29.28 -17.33
C SER A 354 -3.92 -28.99 -17.05
N ARG A 355 -4.70 -29.98 -16.58
CA ARG A 355 -6.09 -29.77 -16.14
C ARG A 355 -6.19 -28.85 -14.92
N ARG A 356 -5.08 -28.58 -14.25
CA ARG A 356 -4.98 -27.69 -13.09
C ARG A 356 -4.61 -26.25 -13.46
N TRP A 357 -4.95 -25.84 -14.69
CA TRP A 357 -4.71 -24.51 -15.24
C TRP A 357 -5.20 -23.36 -14.33
N ILE A 358 -6.21 -23.60 -13.49
CA ILE A 358 -6.68 -22.62 -12.49
C ILE A 358 -5.58 -22.14 -11.54
N THR A 359 -4.54 -22.95 -11.30
CA THR A 359 -3.39 -22.53 -10.49
C THR A 359 -2.66 -21.35 -11.14
N ALA A 360 -2.53 -21.36 -12.47
CA ALA A 360 -1.93 -20.25 -13.21
C ALA A 360 -2.86 -19.03 -13.21
N VAL A 361 -4.18 -19.22 -13.34
CA VAL A 361 -5.16 -18.13 -13.27
C VAL A 361 -5.10 -17.39 -11.94
N ILE A 362 -5.08 -18.13 -10.81
CA ILE A 362 -4.96 -17.54 -9.47
C ILE A 362 -3.61 -16.84 -9.31
N ALA A 363 -2.52 -17.43 -9.82
CA ALA A 363 -1.20 -16.81 -9.71
C ALA A 363 -1.12 -15.49 -10.48
N PHE A 364 -1.52 -15.46 -11.75
CA PHE A 364 -1.46 -14.25 -12.58
C PHE A 364 -2.47 -13.19 -12.15
N THR A 365 -3.69 -13.59 -11.76
CA THR A 365 -4.67 -12.64 -11.21
C THR A 365 -4.16 -12.05 -9.90
N GLY A 366 -3.60 -12.88 -9.01
CA GLY A 366 -3.02 -12.41 -7.76
C GLY A 366 -1.84 -11.45 -7.98
N LEU A 367 -0.97 -11.74 -8.94
CA LEU A 367 0.13 -10.83 -9.32
C LEU A 367 -0.39 -9.50 -9.88
N PHE A 368 -1.32 -9.55 -10.84
CA PHE A 368 -1.87 -8.36 -11.49
C PHE A 368 -2.61 -7.47 -10.48
N GLN A 369 -3.37 -8.08 -9.58
CA GLN A 369 -4.08 -7.39 -8.50
C GLN A 369 -3.18 -7.01 -7.29
N SER A 370 -1.87 -7.19 -7.40
CA SER A 370 -0.90 -6.77 -6.38
C SER A 370 0.06 -5.72 -6.92
N HIS A 371 0.71 -5.99 -8.06
CA HIS A 371 1.75 -5.13 -8.62
C HIS A 371 1.91 -5.39 -10.12
N MET A 372 1.65 -4.36 -10.92
CA MET A 372 1.70 -4.43 -12.38
C MET A 372 3.10 -4.81 -12.88
N ILE A 373 4.16 -4.21 -12.34
CA ILE A 373 5.54 -4.42 -12.78
C ILE A 373 6.01 -5.85 -12.45
N SER A 374 5.64 -6.37 -11.27
CA SER A 374 5.91 -7.78 -10.93
C SER A 374 5.17 -8.75 -11.87
N THR A 375 4.01 -8.34 -12.38
CA THR A 375 3.25 -9.12 -13.36
C THR A 375 3.94 -9.14 -14.71
N GLU A 376 4.43 -7.99 -15.18
CA GLU A 376 5.20 -7.89 -16.43
C GLU A 376 6.47 -8.75 -16.38
N LEU A 377 7.27 -8.61 -15.32
CA LEU A 377 8.47 -9.43 -15.13
C LEU A 377 8.13 -10.93 -15.08
N SER A 378 7.03 -11.29 -14.41
CA SER A 378 6.52 -12.66 -14.37
C SER A 378 6.15 -13.18 -15.76
N LEU A 379 5.49 -12.37 -16.60
CA LEU A 379 5.16 -12.72 -17.98
C LEU A 379 6.43 -12.94 -18.80
N GLY A 380 7.45 -12.10 -18.64
CA GLY A 380 8.77 -12.27 -19.28
C GLY A 380 9.43 -13.62 -18.94
N PHE A 381 9.52 -13.97 -17.65
CA PHE A 381 10.04 -15.27 -17.23
C PHE A 381 9.18 -16.44 -17.71
N CYS A 382 7.85 -16.29 -17.74
CA CYS A 382 6.94 -17.30 -18.24
C CYS A 382 7.06 -17.52 -19.75
N ALA A 383 7.25 -16.44 -20.52
CA ALA A 383 7.51 -16.50 -21.96
C ALA A 383 8.84 -17.22 -22.24
N LEU A 384 9.92 -16.86 -21.55
CA LEU A 384 11.21 -17.54 -21.64
C LEU A 384 11.09 -19.05 -21.33
N PHE A 385 10.44 -19.40 -20.22
CA PHE A 385 10.21 -20.80 -19.86
C PHE A 385 9.33 -21.54 -20.88
N GLY A 386 8.31 -20.86 -21.42
CA GLY A 386 7.41 -21.35 -22.44
C GLY A 386 8.12 -21.64 -23.76
N LEU A 387 9.03 -20.76 -24.19
CA LEU A 387 9.86 -20.94 -25.38
C LEU A 387 10.81 -22.14 -25.24
N ILE A 388 11.51 -22.25 -24.10
CA ILE A 388 12.35 -23.42 -23.78
C ILE A 388 11.51 -24.71 -23.81
N SER A 389 10.25 -24.62 -23.38
CA SER A 389 9.34 -25.76 -23.24
C SER A 389 8.37 -25.91 -24.42
N ILE A 390 8.55 -25.18 -25.52
CA ILE A 390 7.55 -25.04 -26.60
C ILE A 390 7.16 -26.39 -27.21
N ARG A 391 8.10 -27.33 -27.26
CA ARG A 391 7.86 -28.70 -27.78
C ARG A 391 6.78 -29.44 -26.98
N ARG A 392 6.52 -29.06 -25.73
CA ARG A 392 5.44 -29.64 -24.90
C ARG A 392 4.06 -29.22 -25.35
N LEU A 393 3.92 -28.08 -26.04
CA LEU A 393 2.65 -27.60 -26.56
C LEU A 393 2.17 -28.33 -27.83
N LYS A 394 2.97 -29.28 -28.36
CA LYS A 394 2.49 -30.24 -29.37
C LYS A 394 1.32 -31.09 -28.84
N ASP A 395 1.21 -31.27 -27.53
CA ASP A 395 0.02 -31.83 -26.90
C ASP A 395 -1.12 -30.80 -26.95
N ARG A 396 -2.10 -31.04 -27.84
CA ARG A 396 -3.26 -30.17 -28.02
C ARG A 396 -3.99 -29.88 -26.70
N LYS A 397 -4.04 -30.82 -25.76
CA LYS A 397 -4.71 -30.60 -24.46
C LYS A 397 -3.96 -29.56 -23.62
N ARG A 398 -2.63 -29.55 -23.67
CA ARG A 398 -1.83 -28.55 -22.94
C ARG A 398 -1.98 -27.17 -23.55
N LEU A 399 -1.96 -27.07 -24.88
CA LEU A 399 -2.18 -25.81 -25.57
C LEU A 399 -3.57 -25.24 -25.23
N VAL A 400 -4.63 -26.05 -25.28
CA VAL A 400 -5.98 -25.62 -24.91
C VAL A 400 -6.03 -25.14 -23.46
N HIS A 401 -5.47 -25.89 -22.50
CA HIS A 401 -5.46 -25.45 -21.10
C HIS A 401 -4.63 -24.17 -20.87
N LEU A 402 -3.55 -23.95 -21.64
CA LEU A 402 -2.78 -22.71 -21.60
C LEU A 402 -3.63 -21.52 -22.11
N LEU A 403 -4.33 -21.70 -23.24
CA LEU A 403 -5.21 -20.68 -23.80
C LEU A 403 -6.41 -20.39 -22.88
N ILE A 404 -7.00 -21.42 -22.26
CA ILE A 404 -8.05 -21.25 -21.24
C ILE A 404 -7.51 -20.49 -20.04
N ALA A 405 -6.30 -20.80 -19.56
CA ALA A 405 -5.69 -20.06 -18.46
C ALA A 405 -5.49 -18.59 -18.81
N ALA A 406 -4.94 -18.30 -19.99
CA ALA A 406 -4.71 -16.94 -20.45
C ALA A 406 -6.04 -16.16 -20.60
N GLY A 407 -7.02 -16.74 -21.30
CA GLY A 407 -8.33 -16.14 -21.49
C GLY A 407 -9.08 -15.92 -20.18
N ALA A 408 -9.11 -16.90 -19.28
CA ALA A 408 -9.75 -16.76 -17.97
C ALA A 408 -9.07 -15.70 -17.10
N THR A 409 -7.74 -15.60 -17.14
CA THR A 409 -7.01 -14.52 -16.44
C THR A 409 -7.39 -13.16 -17.01
N ILE A 410 -7.40 -12.99 -18.34
CA ILE A 410 -7.77 -11.70 -18.95
C ILE A 410 -9.20 -11.32 -18.57
N LEU A 411 -10.16 -12.22 -18.79
CA LEU A 411 -11.58 -11.98 -18.49
C LEU A 411 -11.82 -11.64 -17.02
N LEU A 412 -11.11 -12.29 -16.10
CA LEU A 412 -11.23 -12.04 -14.66
C LEU A 412 -10.65 -10.67 -14.24
N ASN A 413 -9.77 -10.10 -15.05
CA ASN A 413 -9.08 -8.83 -14.75
C ASN A 413 -9.52 -7.68 -15.65
N LEU A 414 -10.55 -7.86 -16.50
CA LEU A 414 -11.03 -6.79 -17.40
C LEU A 414 -11.50 -5.54 -16.65
N TRP A 415 -12.01 -5.70 -15.43
CA TRP A 415 -12.42 -4.60 -14.56
C TRP A 415 -11.27 -3.63 -14.24
N ALA A 416 -10.01 -4.09 -14.26
CA ALA A 416 -8.84 -3.25 -14.06
C ALA A 416 -8.10 -2.97 -15.39
N ILE A 417 -8.04 -3.94 -16.31
CA ILE A 417 -7.36 -3.78 -17.60
C ILE A 417 -8.02 -2.68 -18.46
N ILE A 418 -9.36 -2.66 -18.55
CA ILE A 418 -10.05 -1.68 -19.42
C ILE A 418 -9.77 -0.24 -18.96
N PRO A 419 -9.96 0.13 -17.67
CA PRO A 419 -9.66 1.47 -17.20
C PRO A 419 -8.19 1.87 -17.37
N ILE A 420 -7.24 0.96 -17.15
CA ILE A 420 -5.82 1.23 -17.38
C ILE A 420 -5.56 1.54 -18.87
N LEU A 421 -6.05 0.70 -19.79
CA LEU A 421 -5.87 0.93 -21.23
C LEU A 421 -6.50 2.22 -21.71
N ASP A 422 -7.62 2.60 -21.10
CA ASP A 422 -8.34 3.81 -21.40
C ASP A 422 -7.61 5.07 -20.89
N LEU A 423 -7.08 5.03 -19.66
CA LEU A 423 -6.37 6.17 -19.07
C LEU A 423 -4.93 6.36 -19.59
N ILE A 424 -4.25 5.31 -20.04
CA ILE A 424 -2.88 5.42 -20.60
C ILE A 424 -2.81 6.32 -21.84
N ARG A 425 -3.94 6.58 -22.50
CA ARG A 425 -3.98 7.53 -23.64
C ARG A 425 -3.81 8.99 -23.23
N TYR A 426 -3.95 9.31 -21.94
CA TYR A 426 -3.79 10.66 -21.42
C TYR A 426 -2.34 10.91 -20.99
N PRO A 427 -1.85 12.16 -21.11
CA PRO A 427 -0.56 12.57 -20.56
C PRO A 427 -0.58 12.51 -19.03
N LEU A 428 -0.05 11.42 -18.47
CA LEU A 428 0.09 11.23 -17.03
C LEU A 428 1.50 11.58 -16.59
N GLN A 429 1.67 12.11 -15.37
CA GLN A 429 2.98 12.45 -14.81
C GLN A 429 3.97 11.26 -14.84
N VAL A 430 3.49 10.03 -14.62
CA VAL A 430 4.28 8.80 -14.67
C VAL A 430 4.92 8.53 -16.05
N ASN A 431 4.34 9.06 -17.14
CA ASN A 431 4.88 8.87 -18.48
C ASN A 431 6.26 9.53 -18.64
N GLY A 432 6.56 10.56 -17.83
CA GLY A 432 7.87 11.21 -17.76
C GLY A 432 8.89 10.52 -16.85
N ASP A 433 8.47 9.57 -15.99
CA ASP A 433 9.35 8.89 -15.01
C ASP A 433 10.07 7.66 -15.62
N THR A 434 10.69 7.85 -16.79
CA THR A 434 11.54 6.82 -17.39
C THR A 434 12.94 6.84 -16.76
N ARG A 435 13.28 5.80 -16.00
CA ARG A 435 14.58 5.70 -15.32
C ARG A 435 15.58 4.84 -16.10
N ALA A 436 16.85 5.22 -16.04
CA ALA A 436 17.95 4.38 -16.49
C ALA A 436 18.16 3.23 -15.49
N LEU A 437 17.95 1.98 -15.91
CA LEU A 437 18.07 0.81 -15.03
C LEU A 437 19.49 0.63 -14.51
N THR A 438 20.49 1.02 -15.30
CA THR A 438 21.90 1.03 -14.88
C THR A 438 22.16 1.92 -13.67
N GLY A 439 21.39 3.00 -13.52
CA GLY A 439 21.46 3.89 -12.36
C GLY A 439 21.09 3.20 -11.04
N TYR A 440 20.33 2.10 -11.06
CA TYR A 440 19.91 1.38 -9.85
C TYR A 440 20.33 -0.10 -9.89
N ALA A 441 21.37 -0.39 -10.66
CA ALA A 441 21.91 -1.73 -10.82
C ALA A 441 22.94 -2.04 -9.73
N LEU A 442 23.02 -3.31 -9.36
CA LEU A 442 23.71 -3.75 -8.15
C LEU A 442 25.14 -4.20 -8.42
N TYR A 443 26.05 -3.85 -7.52
CA TYR A 443 27.39 -4.41 -7.49
C TYR A 443 27.37 -5.83 -6.90
N ALA A 444 28.28 -6.68 -7.37
CA ALA A 444 28.35 -8.08 -6.92
C ALA A 444 28.39 -8.21 -5.39
N LEU A 445 29.21 -7.38 -4.72
CA LEU A 445 29.42 -7.47 -3.27
C LEU A 445 28.14 -7.21 -2.46
N GLN A 446 27.25 -6.33 -2.93
CA GLN A 446 25.99 -6.00 -2.25
C GLN A 446 25.03 -7.19 -2.17
N LEU A 447 25.15 -8.16 -3.09
CA LEU A 447 24.36 -9.39 -3.07
C LEU A 447 24.81 -10.37 -1.98
N PHE A 448 26.06 -10.25 -1.48
CA PHE A 448 26.68 -11.14 -0.50
C PHE A 448 26.72 -10.58 0.91
N ASP A 449 26.26 -9.35 1.15
CA ASP A 449 26.39 -8.69 2.45
C ASP A 449 25.61 -9.46 3.55
N PRO A 450 26.30 -10.04 4.56
CA PRO A 450 25.66 -10.71 5.68
C PRO A 450 25.37 -9.77 6.86
N SER A 451 25.89 -8.54 6.83
CA SER A 451 25.89 -7.63 7.98
C SER A 451 24.60 -6.82 8.10
N TYR A 452 23.86 -6.63 7.00
CA TYR A 452 22.65 -5.80 6.95
C TYR A 452 22.90 -4.43 7.59
N ASN A 453 23.95 -3.74 7.16
CA ASN A 453 24.13 -2.34 7.55
C ASN A 453 23.17 -1.49 6.71
N TYR A 454 22.73 -0.34 7.26
CA TYR A 454 21.92 0.65 6.52
C TYR A 454 20.56 0.11 6.05
N THR A 455 19.95 -0.75 6.85
CA THR A 455 18.61 -1.31 6.66
C THR A 455 17.48 -0.30 6.56
N ALA A 456 17.68 0.95 6.96
CA ALA A 456 16.69 2.03 6.78
C ALA A 456 17.10 3.05 5.69
N ALA A 457 18.23 2.87 5.02
CA ALA A 457 18.71 3.82 4.03
C ALA A 457 17.98 3.74 2.68
N ASP A 458 18.22 4.72 1.82
CA ASP A 458 17.61 4.81 0.48
C ASP A 458 18.42 4.06 -0.60
N ALA A 459 17.80 3.92 -1.77
CA ALA A 459 18.47 3.47 -2.99
C ALA A 459 19.24 4.63 -3.64
N LEU A 460 20.53 4.75 -3.34
CA LEU A 460 21.38 5.88 -3.74
C LEU A 460 21.83 5.83 -5.21
N GLY A 461 21.74 4.68 -5.86
CA GLY A 461 22.16 4.50 -7.24
C GLY A 461 23.68 4.30 -7.41
N PRO A 462 24.30 4.62 -8.56
CA PRO A 462 25.58 4.03 -8.94
C PRO A 462 26.79 4.70 -8.27
N SER A 463 26.57 5.74 -7.46
CA SER A 463 27.60 6.64 -6.93
C SER A 463 28.34 6.09 -5.72
N THR A 464 27.69 5.31 -4.86
CA THR A 464 28.29 4.77 -3.62
C THR A 464 27.51 3.57 -3.11
N THR A 465 28.22 2.57 -2.56
CA THR A 465 27.59 1.48 -1.78
C THR A 465 27.53 1.79 -0.29
N THR A 466 28.24 2.82 0.17
CA THR A 466 28.21 3.27 1.57
C THR A 466 26.94 4.05 1.81
N GLY A 467 26.19 3.67 2.86
CA GLY A 467 24.91 4.30 3.17
C GLY A 467 23.77 3.92 2.22
N GLU A 468 23.95 2.90 1.37
CA GLU A 468 22.89 2.38 0.51
C GLU A 468 22.13 1.24 1.18
N MET A 469 20.83 1.11 0.90
CA MET A 469 20.05 -0.02 1.42
C MET A 469 20.66 -1.38 1.04
N PRO A 470 20.55 -2.41 1.90
CA PRO A 470 21.11 -3.71 1.59
C PRO A 470 20.36 -4.38 0.42
N TYR A 471 21.08 -5.15 -0.42
CA TYR A 471 20.47 -5.94 -1.51
C TYR A 471 20.76 -7.44 -1.39
N SER A 472 21.08 -7.88 -0.18
CA SER A 472 21.54 -9.24 0.08
C SER A 472 20.48 -10.29 -0.28
N LEU A 473 20.90 -11.31 -1.02
CA LEU A 473 20.11 -12.54 -1.21
C LEU A 473 20.22 -13.50 -0.02
N GLY A 474 21.12 -13.19 0.91
CA GLY A 474 21.43 -14.03 2.06
C GLY A 474 22.43 -15.13 1.73
N VAL A 475 23.42 -15.28 2.61
CA VAL A 475 24.51 -16.27 2.49
C VAL A 475 23.98 -17.69 2.29
N LEU A 476 22.85 -18.05 2.92
CA LEU A 476 22.28 -19.38 2.79
C LEU A 476 21.87 -19.71 1.35
N LEU A 477 21.26 -18.76 0.62
CA LEU A 477 20.79 -19.02 -0.75
C LEU A 477 21.97 -19.14 -1.72
N LEU A 478 23.02 -18.35 -1.50
CA LEU A 478 24.24 -18.37 -2.32
C LEU A 478 25.03 -19.66 -2.05
N ALA A 479 25.27 -19.99 -0.77
CA ALA A 479 25.94 -21.22 -0.37
C ALA A 479 25.15 -22.47 -0.79
N GLY A 480 23.82 -22.44 -0.68
CA GLY A 480 22.94 -23.53 -1.12
C GLY A 480 22.97 -23.72 -2.64
N SER A 481 23.12 -22.65 -3.42
CA SER A 481 23.29 -22.69 -4.87
C SER A 481 24.63 -23.33 -5.28
N LEU A 482 25.73 -22.93 -4.63
CA LEU A 482 27.05 -23.56 -4.83
C LEU A 482 27.04 -25.03 -4.42
N LEU A 483 26.38 -25.36 -3.30
CA LEU A 483 26.19 -26.74 -2.86
C LEU A 483 25.39 -27.56 -3.88
N PHE A 484 24.34 -27.00 -4.46
CA PHE A 484 23.57 -27.67 -5.51
C PHE A 484 24.44 -28.03 -6.72
N ILE A 485 25.26 -27.08 -7.19
CA ILE A 485 26.21 -27.29 -8.29
C ILE A 485 27.15 -28.45 -7.95
N SER A 486 27.77 -28.42 -6.76
CA SER A 486 28.65 -29.51 -6.28
C SER A 486 27.94 -30.87 -6.26
N LEU A 487 26.70 -30.92 -5.78
CA LEU A 487 25.90 -32.16 -5.75
C LEU A 487 25.53 -32.67 -7.15
N CYS A 488 25.50 -31.83 -8.18
CA CYS A 488 25.27 -32.26 -9.56
C CYS A 488 26.45 -33.04 -10.14
N PHE A 489 27.68 -32.78 -9.68
CA PHE A 489 28.91 -33.47 -10.10
C PHE A 489 29.27 -34.68 -9.22
N ARG A 490 28.55 -34.91 -8.13
CA ARG A 490 28.81 -36.01 -7.19
C ARG A 490 28.54 -37.38 -7.84
N LYS A 491 29.59 -38.20 -8.00
CA LYS A 491 29.51 -39.53 -8.64
C LYS A 491 28.73 -40.58 -7.81
N ASN A 492 28.97 -40.62 -6.50
CA ASN A 492 28.50 -41.71 -5.62
C ASN A 492 27.07 -41.50 -5.05
N GLN A 493 26.51 -40.29 -5.16
CA GLN A 493 25.18 -39.96 -4.64
C GLN A 493 24.51 -38.94 -5.56
N LYS A 494 23.92 -39.46 -6.64
CA LYS A 494 23.21 -38.63 -7.62
C LYS A 494 21.90 -38.10 -7.04
N LEU A 495 21.58 -36.84 -7.34
CA LEU A 495 20.29 -36.25 -7.04
C LEU A 495 19.16 -37.02 -7.77
N PRO A 496 17.96 -37.13 -7.17
CA PRO A 496 16.79 -37.61 -7.89
C PRO A 496 16.58 -36.83 -9.18
N ARG A 497 16.28 -37.52 -10.29
CA ARG A 497 16.21 -36.89 -11.64
C ARG A 497 15.37 -35.62 -11.66
N TRP A 498 14.19 -35.67 -11.04
CA TRP A 498 13.29 -34.51 -10.94
C TRP A 498 13.91 -33.36 -10.14
N HIS A 499 14.51 -33.63 -8.97
CA HIS A 499 15.15 -32.61 -8.15
C HIS A 499 16.33 -31.95 -8.88
N ARG A 500 17.14 -32.74 -9.61
CA ARG A 500 18.24 -32.20 -10.42
C ARG A 500 17.73 -31.30 -11.53
N GLN A 501 16.66 -31.70 -12.22
CA GLN A 501 16.07 -30.92 -13.30
C GLN A 501 15.44 -29.62 -12.79
N LEU A 502 14.59 -29.72 -11.75
CA LEU A 502 13.94 -28.56 -11.13
C LEU A 502 14.97 -27.58 -10.56
N GLY A 503 15.91 -28.06 -9.75
CA GLY A 503 16.97 -27.22 -9.19
C GLY A 503 17.86 -26.60 -10.26
N GLY A 504 18.12 -27.31 -11.37
CA GLY A 504 18.86 -26.75 -12.50
C GLY A 504 18.11 -25.61 -13.21
N TRP A 505 16.80 -25.76 -13.43
CA TRP A 505 15.96 -24.69 -13.98
C TRP A 505 15.89 -23.48 -13.05
N CYS A 506 15.64 -23.70 -11.76
CA CYS A 506 15.58 -22.63 -10.77
C CYS A 506 16.95 -21.96 -10.60
N LEU A 507 18.06 -22.70 -10.61
CA LEU A 507 19.40 -22.10 -10.57
C LEU A 507 19.65 -21.23 -11.80
N ALA A 508 19.30 -21.69 -13.01
CA ALA A 508 19.50 -20.91 -14.23
C ALA A 508 18.65 -19.63 -14.26
N LEU A 509 17.36 -19.74 -13.91
CA LEU A 509 16.46 -18.59 -13.87
C LEU A 509 16.81 -17.63 -12.74
N GLY A 510 17.12 -18.13 -11.54
CA GLY A 510 17.57 -17.32 -10.42
C GLY A 510 18.91 -16.63 -10.71
N GLY A 511 19.86 -17.32 -11.33
CA GLY A 511 21.12 -16.73 -11.78
C GLY A 511 20.93 -15.67 -12.86
N LEU A 512 19.99 -15.87 -13.79
CA LEU A 512 19.60 -14.86 -14.77
C LEU A 512 18.98 -13.63 -14.09
N SER A 513 18.11 -13.82 -13.08
CA SER A 513 17.55 -12.71 -12.30
C SER A 513 18.64 -11.91 -11.58
N VAL A 514 19.62 -12.59 -10.97
CA VAL A 514 20.77 -11.94 -10.33
C VAL A 514 21.60 -11.16 -11.33
N TYR A 515 21.86 -11.77 -12.50
CA TYR A 515 22.58 -11.10 -13.56
C TYR A 515 21.82 -9.85 -14.02
N ALA A 516 20.51 -9.96 -14.27
CA ALA A 516 19.65 -8.85 -14.68
C ALA A 516 19.54 -7.72 -13.64
N SER A 517 19.68 -8.01 -12.34
CA SER A 517 19.73 -6.96 -11.31
C SER A 517 21.07 -6.23 -11.21
N SER A 518 22.13 -6.75 -11.85
CA SER A 518 23.50 -6.27 -11.64
C SER A 518 23.95 -5.24 -12.67
N VAL A 519 24.97 -4.46 -12.32
CA VAL A 519 25.67 -3.53 -13.23
C VAL A 519 26.31 -4.23 -14.44
N TYR A 520 26.43 -5.56 -14.40
CA TYR A 520 27.02 -6.35 -15.49
C TYR A 520 26.01 -6.70 -16.59
N PHE A 521 24.72 -6.47 -16.35
CA PHE A 521 23.71 -6.63 -17.40
C PHE A 521 23.75 -5.43 -18.34
N PRO A 522 23.67 -5.64 -19.66
CA PRO A 522 23.84 -4.57 -20.64
C PRO A 522 22.58 -3.69 -20.80
N TRP A 523 22.04 -3.18 -19.70
CA TRP A 523 20.85 -2.31 -19.70
C TRP A 523 21.06 -1.06 -20.54
N ASP A 524 22.25 -0.44 -20.51
CA ASP A 524 22.57 0.72 -21.35
C ASP A 524 22.49 0.41 -22.85
N ILE A 525 22.85 -0.81 -23.26
CA ILE A 525 22.78 -1.21 -24.67
C ILE A 525 21.31 -1.46 -25.05
N ILE A 526 20.54 -2.08 -24.16
CA ILE A 526 19.12 -2.38 -24.37
C ILE A 526 18.29 -1.08 -24.43
N GLN A 527 18.51 -0.15 -23.50
CA GLN A 527 17.78 1.12 -23.42
C GLN A 527 18.15 2.13 -24.51
N ARG A 528 19.19 1.86 -25.32
CA ARG A 528 19.46 2.64 -26.56
C ARG A 528 18.44 2.36 -27.67
N VAL A 529 17.77 1.21 -27.64
CA VAL A 529 16.74 0.86 -28.63
C VAL A 529 15.40 1.36 -28.11
N GLU A 530 14.75 2.30 -28.79
CA GLU A 530 13.56 3.00 -28.29
C GLU A 530 12.44 2.07 -27.79
N ILE A 531 12.09 1.05 -28.59
CA ILE A 531 11.04 0.08 -28.23
C ILE A 531 11.42 -0.68 -26.95
N LEU A 532 12.69 -1.07 -26.82
CA LEU A 532 13.19 -1.77 -25.64
C LEU A 532 13.35 -0.83 -24.45
N ASN A 533 13.62 0.46 -24.67
CA ASN A 533 13.68 1.46 -23.62
C ASN A 533 12.33 1.66 -22.96
N ARG A 534 11.23 1.68 -23.72
CA ARG A 534 9.88 1.78 -23.13
C ARG A 534 9.58 0.59 -22.21
N LEU A 535 9.91 -0.62 -22.66
CA LEU A 535 9.70 -1.85 -21.87
C LEU A 535 10.66 -1.94 -20.66
N ALA A 536 11.94 -1.62 -20.85
CA ALA A 536 12.94 -1.70 -19.80
C ALA A 536 12.78 -0.54 -18.80
N GLY A 537 12.51 0.68 -19.27
CA GLY A 537 12.26 1.86 -18.45
C GLY A 537 11.06 1.69 -17.51
N ALA A 538 10.01 0.97 -17.95
CA ALA A 538 8.87 0.60 -17.10
C ALA A 538 9.26 -0.25 -15.89
N ILE A 539 10.40 -0.96 -15.92
CA ILE A 539 10.92 -1.70 -14.78
C ILE A 539 11.43 -0.75 -13.70
N GLN A 540 11.86 0.47 -14.03
CA GLN A 540 12.42 1.55 -13.19
C GLN A 540 13.65 1.21 -12.33
N PHE A 541 13.70 0.03 -11.70
CA PHE A 541 14.75 -0.40 -10.78
C PHE A 541 15.22 -1.83 -11.06
N ALA A 542 16.53 -2.02 -11.26
CA ALA A 542 17.09 -3.34 -11.54
C ALA A 542 16.98 -4.31 -10.36
N PHE A 543 16.93 -3.82 -9.11
CA PHE A 543 16.70 -4.67 -7.95
C PHE A 543 15.32 -5.37 -7.95
N ARG A 544 14.35 -4.95 -8.78
CA ARG A 544 13.04 -5.64 -8.94
C ARG A 544 13.15 -7.07 -9.52
N PHE A 545 14.34 -7.48 -9.98
CA PHE A 545 14.62 -8.88 -10.32
C PHE A 545 14.94 -9.76 -9.09
N LEU A 546 15.28 -9.19 -7.93
CA LEU A 546 15.67 -9.94 -6.72
C LEU A 546 14.54 -10.75 -6.05
N PRO A 547 13.24 -10.39 -6.09
CA PRO A 547 12.17 -11.29 -5.67
C PRO A 547 12.17 -12.62 -6.46
N PHE A 548 12.43 -12.52 -7.77
CA PHE A 548 12.50 -13.69 -8.67
C PHE A 548 13.75 -14.53 -8.38
N ALA A 549 14.91 -13.87 -8.20
CA ALA A 549 16.14 -14.54 -7.77
C ALA A 549 15.89 -15.32 -6.47
N THR A 550 15.27 -14.67 -5.48
CA THR A 550 14.99 -15.25 -4.17
C THR A 550 14.10 -16.49 -4.28
N VAL A 551 12.93 -16.40 -4.93
CA VAL A 551 11.99 -17.53 -5.02
C VAL A 551 12.62 -18.74 -5.73
N PHE A 552 13.40 -18.52 -6.79
CA PHE A 552 14.06 -19.60 -7.52
C PHE A 552 15.22 -20.20 -6.71
N LEU A 553 16.09 -19.37 -6.13
CA LEU A 553 17.25 -19.86 -5.36
C LEU A 553 16.84 -20.53 -4.05
N CYS A 554 15.69 -20.18 -3.44
CA CYS A 554 15.10 -20.92 -2.34
C CYS A 554 14.83 -22.39 -2.71
N VAL A 555 14.27 -22.66 -3.90
CA VAL A 555 14.00 -24.02 -4.38
C VAL A 555 15.31 -24.79 -4.56
N THR A 556 16.28 -24.18 -5.24
CA THR A 556 17.60 -24.79 -5.50
C THR A 556 18.32 -25.14 -4.18
N SER A 557 18.40 -24.18 -3.26
CA SER A 557 19.06 -24.34 -1.97
C SER A 557 18.37 -25.38 -1.08
N ALA A 558 17.03 -25.39 -1.04
CA ALA A 558 16.28 -26.41 -0.31
C ALA A 558 16.52 -27.83 -0.86
N ILE A 559 16.58 -27.98 -2.19
CA ILE A 559 16.96 -29.24 -2.84
C ILE A 559 18.37 -29.67 -2.42
N ALA A 560 19.33 -28.76 -2.42
CA ALA A 560 20.70 -29.06 -2.02
C ALA A 560 20.78 -29.54 -0.56
N VAL A 561 20.24 -28.74 0.38
CA VAL A 561 20.22 -29.03 1.82
C VAL A 561 19.54 -30.37 2.10
N TYR A 562 18.38 -30.64 1.50
CA TYR A 562 17.65 -31.88 1.76
C TYR A 562 18.35 -33.14 1.21
N ASN A 563 19.13 -33.03 0.14
CA ASN A 563 19.76 -34.18 -0.51
C ASN A 563 21.25 -34.34 -0.18
N LEU A 564 21.85 -33.45 0.64
CA LEU A 564 23.25 -33.54 1.05
C LEU A 564 23.55 -34.86 1.78
N PHE A 565 22.75 -35.17 2.79
CA PHE A 565 22.88 -36.38 3.62
C PHE A 565 21.74 -37.39 3.37
N LYS A 566 22.11 -38.67 3.22
CA LYS A 566 21.15 -39.78 3.20
C LYS A 566 20.56 -40.02 4.59
N ASP A 567 21.41 -39.93 5.61
CA ASP A 567 21.00 -40.10 7.01
C ASP A 567 19.93 -39.08 7.42
N ARG A 568 18.91 -39.56 8.11
CA ARG A 568 17.75 -38.74 8.48
C ARG A 568 18.09 -37.77 9.61
N SER A 569 18.96 -38.15 10.53
CA SER A 569 19.35 -37.32 11.68
C SER A 569 20.26 -36.18 11.24
N LEU A 570 21.28 -36.47 10.42
CA LEU A 570 22.15 -35.45 9.82
C LEU A 570 21.37 -34.45 8.95
N ARG A 571 20.38 -34.93 8.18
CA ARG A 571 19.52 -34.03 7.38
C ARG A 571 18.68 -33.11 8.26
N LYS A 572 18.13 -33.63 9.36
CA LYS A 572 17.40 -32.81 10.33
C LYS A 572 18.32 -31.79 10.99
N LEU A 573 19.52 -32.21 11.41
CA LEU A 573 20.51 -31.33 12.03
C LEU A 573 20.94 -30.21 11.08
N LEU A 574 21.22 -30.53 9.81
CA LEU A 574 21.55 -29.54 8.79
C LEU A 574 20.39 -28.55 8.59
N PHE A 575 19.16 -29.05 8.47
CA PHE A 575 17.99 -28.18 8.37
C PHE A 575 17.84 -27.27 9.60
N LEU A 576 18.01 -27.80 10.82
CA LEU A 576 17.96 -27.00 12.04
C LEU A 576 19.08 -25.94 12.09
N GLY A 577 20.28 -26.27 11.61
CA GLY A 577 21.37 -25.31 11.46
C GLY A 577 21.03 -24.19 10.46
N CYS A 578 20.48 -24.53 9.28
CA CYS A 578 20.00 -23.54 8.33
C CYS A 578 18.85 -22.69 8.90
N ALA A 579 17.92 -23.31 9.63
CA ALA A 579 16.80 -22.62 10.24
C ALA A 579 17.26 -21.65 11.33
N PHE A 580 18.19 -22.09 12.20
CA PHE A 580 18.82 -21.23 13.19
C PHE A 580 19.55 -20.05 12.53
N PHE A 581 20.34 -20.31 11.48
CA PHE A 581 21.03 -19.25 10.76
C PHE A 581 20.06 -18.23 10.14
N LEU A 582 18.95 -18.67 9.53
CA LEU A 582 17.94 -17.76 8.97
C LEU A 582 17.24 -16.95 10.07
N VAL A 583 16.89 -17.58 11.18
CA VAL A 583 16.28 -16.90 12.34
C VAL A 583 17.24 -15.86 12.92
N TRP A 584 18.50 -16.22 13.11
CA TRP A 584 19.54 -15.30 13.57
C TRP A 584 19.74 -14.15 12.58
N SER A 585 19.96 -14.44 11.31
CA SER A 585 20.18 -13.43 10.26
C SER A 585 19.00 -12.48 10.09
N SER A 586 17.76 -12.98 10.15
CA SER A 586 16.58 -12.12 10.09
C SER A 586 16.38 -11.34 11.39
N GLY A 587 16.73 -11.90 12.55
CA GLY A 587 16.75 -11.19 13.82
C GLY A 587 17.76 -10.04 13.84
N THR A 588 18.96 -10.23 13.26
CA THR A 588 19.94 -9.17 13.06
C THR A 588 19.39 -8.06 12.17
N TYR A 589 18.76 -8.42 11.05
CA TYR A 589 18.09 -7.44 10.19
C TYR A 589 17.00 -6.66 10.94
N PHE A 590 16.12 -7.32 11.71
CA PHE A 590 15.09 -6.64 12.49
C PHE A 590 15.68 -5.72 13.56
N GLY A 591 16.75 -6.15 14.24
CA GLY A 591 17.45 -5.34 15.23
C GLY A 591 18.05 -4.08 14.61
N ASN A 592 18.75 -4.21 13.49
CA ASN A 592 19.33 -3.07 12.77
C ASN A 592 18.23 -2.14 12.25
N PHE A 593 17.19 -2.68 11.61
CA PHE A 593 16.07 -1.89 11.11
C PHE A 593 15.36 -1.13 12.23
N SER A 594 15.16 -1.76 13.38
CA SER A 594 14.52 -1.10 14.53
C SER A 594 15.37 0.00 15.16
N ASN A 595 16.70 -0.09 15.03
CA ASN A 595 17.63 0.92 15.55
C ASN A 595 17.90 2.07 14.57
N GLU A 596 17.76 1.81 13.27
CA GLU A 596 18.08 2.77 12.20
C GLU A 596 16.84 3.48 11.64
N ALA A 597 15.70 2.80 11.58
CA ALA A 597 14.49 3.36 10.96
C ALA A 597 13.84 4.42 11.84
N GLU A 598 13.44 5.52 11.21
CA GLU A 598 12.68 6.57 11.87
C GLU A 598 11.30 6.06 12.30
N HIS A 599 10.78 6.63 13.37
CA HIS A 599 9.39 6.50 13.72
C HIS A 599 8.52 7.21 12.67
N LEU A 600 7.57 6.51 12.04
CA LEU A 600 6.60 7.19 11.17
C LEU A 600 5.39 7.65 11.98
N MET A 601 4.72 6.72 12.69
CA MET A 601 3.49 7.00 13.41
C MET A 601 3.20 5.98 14.51
N ASP A 602 2.44 6.43 15.50
CA ASP A 602 1.94 5.67 16.66
C ASP A 602 0.42 5.84 16.80
N TRP A 603 -0.12 5.45 17.96
CA TRP A 603 -1.56 5.53 18.23
C TRP A 603 -2.11 6.95 18.23
N ASP A 604 -1.29 7.94 18.59
CA ASP A 604 -1.67 9.34 18.73
C ASP A 604 -1.49 10.12 17.42
N THR A 605 -0.61 9.66 16.54
CA THR A 605 -0.26 10.30 15.25
C THR A 605 -0.72 9.51 14.03
N GLN A 606 -1.42 8.39 14.20
CA GLN A 606 -1.84 7.51 13.09
C GLN A 606 -2.71 8.16 12.01
N MET A 607 -3.27 9.35 12.26
CA MET A 607 -4.07 10.09 11.29
C MET A 607 -3.23 11.04 10.43
N ASP A 608 -1.99 11.36 10.82
CA ASP A 608 -1.18 12.40 10.18
C ASP A 608 -0.75 12.06 8.75
N HIS A 609 -0.56 10.76 8.48
CA HIS A 609 -0.07 10.26 7.18
C HIS A 609 -1.18 9.68 6.29
N VAL A 610 -2.46 9.87 6.66
CA VAL A 610 -3.57 9.22 5.93
C VAL A 610 -3.88 9.85 4.58
N ASN A 611 -3.36 11.04 4.30
CA ASN A 611 -3.49 11.72 3.00
C ASN A 611 -2.17 11.84 2.24
N ASP A 612 -1.08 11.27 2.78
CA ASP A 612 0.19 11.26 2.07
C ASP A 612 0.07 10.38 0.81
N THR A 613 0.47 10.93 -0.33
CA THR A 613 0.40 10.24 -1.62
C THR A 613 1.56 10.64 -2.53
N ASP A 614 1.77 9.85 -3.59
CA ASP A 614 2.50 10.30 -4.77
C ASP A 614 1.60 11.13 -5.70
N ASN A 615 2.20 11.71 -6.74
CA ASN A 615 1.54 12.52 -7.76
C ASN A 615 1.65 11.92 -9.17
N LEU A 616 2.01 10.63 -9.26
CA LEU A 616 2.38 9.97 -10.52
C LEU A 616 1.23 9.85 -11.51
N TYR A 617 -0.02 9.78 -11.04
CA TYR A 617 -1.20 9.61 -11.91
C TYR A 617 -2.05 10.86 -12.05
N LEU A 618 -1.51 12.04 -11.73
CA LEU A 618 -2.13 13.29 -12.15
C LEU A 618 -2.04 13.41 -13.68
N VAL A 619 -3.13 13.85 -14.30
CA VAL A 619 -3.15 14.24 -15.71
C VAL A 619 -2.44 15.59 -15.83
N THR A 620 -1.56 15.73 -16.81
CA THR A 620 -0.76 16.94 -17.07
C THR A 620 -0.99 17.45 -18.49
N ASP A 621 -0.59 18.68 -18.78
CA ASP A 621 -0.65 19.22 -20.15
C ASP A 621 0.61 18.80 -20.95
N ASP A 622 0.61 17.55 -21.42
CA ASP A 622 1.66 16.93 -22.27
C ASP A 622 3.12 17.21 -21.83
N GLY A 623 3.38 17.03 -20.53
CA GLY A 623 4.73 17.19 -19.95
C GLY A 623 5.06 18.62 -19.52
N ALA A 624 4.09 19.53 -19.49
CA ALA A 624 4.21 20.83 -18.84
C ALA A 624 4.65 20.67 -17.37
N TYR A 625 5.61 21.48 -16.95
CA TYR A 625 6.03 21.55 -15.56
C TYR A 625 4.94 22.21 -14.73
N TYR A 626 4.63 21.62 -13.58
CA TYR A 626 3.81 22.24 -12.54
C TYR A 626 4.57 22.20 -11.21
N SER A 627 4.37 23.24 -10.39
CA SER A 627 4.97 23.26 -9.05
C SER A 627 4.13 22.42 -8.09
N TYR A 628 4.65 21.26 -7.68
CA TYR A 628 4.01 20.40 -6.69
C TYR A 628 3.70 21.13 -5.37
N ARG A 629 4.65 21.97 -4.92
CA ARG A 629 4.45 22.79 -3.71
C ARG A 629 3.28 23.77 -3.88
N ARG A 630 3.13 24.42 -5.04
CA ARG A 630 1.99 25.31 -5.29
C ARG A 630 0.69 24.52 -5.44
N LEU A 631 0.72 23.35 -6.08
CA LEU A 631 -0.44 22.48 -6.20
C LEU A 631 -1.01 22.11 -4.82
N LEU A 632 -0.14 21.77 -3.86
CA LEU A 632 -0.52 21.49 -2.46
C LEU A 632 -0.95 22.75 -1.68
N ALA A 633 -0.49 23.93 -2.09
CA ALA A 633 -0.80 25.19 -1.41
C ALA A 633 -2.14 25.81 -1.87
N GLN A 634 -2.81 25.23 -2.88
CA GLN A 634 -4.10 25.73 -3.36
C GLN A 634 -5.16 25.71 -2.25
N ASP A 635 -6.03 26.72 -2.27
CA ASP A 635 -7.24 26.80 -1.44
C ASP A 635 -8.29 25.76 -1.85
N VAL A 636 -9.43 25.73 -1.17
CA VAL A 636 -10.57 24.86 -1.54
C VAL A 636 -11.69 25.63 -2.25
N THR A 637 -11.49 26.91 -2.53
CA THR A 637 -12.49 27.77 -3.19
C THR A 637 -12.40 27.64 -4.70
N PHE A 638 -13.44 28.11 -5.37
CA PHE A 638 -13.47 28.23 -6.82
C PHE A 638 -12.75 29.51 -7.23
N ASN A 639 -11.75 29.40 -8.11
CA ASN A 639 -11.12 30.59 -8.69
C ASN A 639 -11.97 31.09 -9.84
N VAL A 640 -12.14 32.40 -9.94
CA VAL A 640 -12.99 33.02 -10.97
C VAL A 640 -12.20 34.02 -11.79
N SER A 641 -12.55 34.13 -13.07
CA SER A 641 -12.09 35.23 -13.93
C SER A 641 -12.67 36.57 -13.48
N GLU A 642 -12.03 37.67 -13.86
CA GLU A 642 -12.50 39.02 -13.54
C GLU A 642 -13.94 39.28 -14.02
N GLY A 643 -14.76 39.91 -13.17
CA GLY A 643 -16.16 40.23 -13.48
C GLY A 643 -17.16 39.08 -13.30
N VAL A 644 -16.76 37.98 -12.66
CA VAL A 644 -17.64 36.85 -12.29
C VAL A 644 -17.79 36.78 -10.77
N THR A 645 -19.01 36.64 -10.28
CA THR A 645 -19.31 36.37 -8.87
C THR A 645 -20.02 35.03 -8.71
N LEU A 646 -19.71 34.30 -7.64
CA LEU A 646 -20.30 32.99 -7.34
C LEU A 646 -21.20 33.05 -6.10
N SER A 647 -22.23 32.21 -6.10
CA SER A 647 -23.10 31.95 -4.96
C SER A 647 -23.56 30.49 -4.99
N GLN A 648 -24.10 30.01 -3.86
CA GLN A 648 -24.59 28.63 -3.72
C GLN A 648 -23.54 27.59 -4.12
N VAL A 649 -22.28 27.87 -3.79
CA VAL A 649 -21.18 26.98 -4.08
C VAL A 649 -21.28 25.74 -3.20
N SER A 650 -21.14 24.56 -3.81
CA SER A 650 -21.10 23.32 -3.06
C SER A 650 -20.10 22.34 -3.67
N LYS A 651 -19.55 21.47 -2.83
CA LYS A 651 -18.70 20.36 -3.25
C LYS A 651 -18.87 19.19 -2.30
N ASN A 652 -19.13 18.02 -2.86
CA ASN A 652 -19.18 16.76 -2.13
C ASN A 652 -18.44 15.67 -2.90
N GLY A 653 -17.27 15.29 -2.41
CA GLY A 653 -16.44 14.28 -3.06
C GLY A 653 -16.04 14.67 -4.48
N THR A 654 -16.58 13.94 -5.47
CA THR A 654 -16.34 14.17 -6.89
C THR A 654 -17.45 14.98 -7.57
N GLU A 655 -18.40 15.51 -6.80
CA GLU A 655 -19.47 16.36 -7.29
C GLU A 655 -19.26 17.79 -6.79
N ALA A 656 -19.64 18.75 -7.62
CA ALA A 656 -19.57 20.16 -7.29
C ALA A 656 -20.65 20.96 -8.03
N SER A 657 -21.07 22.08 -7.47
CA SER A 657 -22.00 23.00 -8.14
C SER A 657 -21.75 24.44 -7.73
N PHE A 658 -22.16 25.38 -8.57
CA PHE A 658 -22.14 26.80 -8.27
C PHE A 658 -23.14 27.55 -9.16
N THR A 659 -23.62 28.69 -8.66
CA THR A 659 -24.37 29.67 -9.44
C THR A 659 -23.48 30.87 -9.71
N TYR A 660 -23.40 31.31 -10.97
CA TYR A 660 -22.56 32.43 -11.39
C TYR A 660 -23.41 33.62 -11.86
N GLU A 661 -22.88 34.82 -11.67
CA GLU A 661 -23.35 36.06 -12.28
C GLU A 661 -22.16 36.77 -12.93
N LYS A 662 -22.37 37.35 -14.11
CA LYS A 662 -21.34 38.06 -14.89
C LYS A 662 -21.69 39.53 -15.03
N ALA A 663 -20.66 40.37 -14.94
CA ALA A 663 -20.76 41.77 -15.32
C ALA A 663 -20.84 41.94 -16.85
N ASP A 664 -21.55 42.99 -17.29
CA ASP A 664 -21.68 43.32 -18.70
C ASP A 664 -20.32 43.64 -19.35
N GLY A 665 -20.10 43.18 -20.59
CA GLY A 665 -18.89 43.47 -21.36
C GLY A 665 -17.64 42.70 -20.92
N THR A 666 -17.81 41.65 -20.12
CA THR A 666 -16.74 40.70 -19.78
C THR A 666 -16.31 39.90 -21.00
N GLY A 667 -15.01 39.64 -21.12
CA GLY A 667 -14.43 38.82 -22.18
C GLY A 667 -14.73 37.34 -21.99
N GLU A 668 -13.78 36.48 -22.35
CA GLU A 668 -13.88 35.05 -22.04
C GLU A 668 -13.84 34.83 -20.51
N THR A 669 -14.96 34.34 -19.96
CA THR A 669 -15.14 34.11 -18.52
C THR A 669 -15.01 32.64 -18.18
N TYR A 670 -14.33 32.33 -17.06
CA TYR A 670 -14.11 30.97 -16.61
C TYR A 670 -14.17 30.83 -15.09
N VAL A 671 -14.37 29.60 -14.63
CA VAL A 671 -14.30 29.19 -13.23
C VAL A 671 -13.38 27.98 -13.13
N GLU A 672 -12.47 27.97 -12.15
CA GLU A 672 -11.60 26.84 -11.84
C GLU A 672 -12.12 26.16 -10.58
N ALA A 673 -12.61 24.94 -10.73
CA ALA A 673 -13.11 24.16 -9.61
C ALA A 673 -11.94 23.61 -8.76
N PRO A 674 -12.12 23.46 -7.44
CA PRO A 674 -11.16 22.80 -6.55
C PRO A 674 -11.18 21.26 -6.74
N LEU A 675 -11.01 20.81 -7.98
CA LEU A 675 -10.95 19.44 -8.44
C LEU A 675 -9.74 19.30 -9.35
N ASN A 676 -8.92 18.27 -9.13
CA ASN A 676 -7.85 17.93 -10.08
C ASN A 676 -8.50 17.50 -11.39
N TYR A 677 -7.96 18.00 -12.51
CA TYR A 677 -8.44 17.63 -13.82
C TYR A 677 -8.21 16.14 -14.08
N TYR A 678 -9.29 15.46 -14.45
CA TYR A 678 -9.29 14.12 -14.98
C TYR A 678 -10.33 14.01 -16.09
N PRO A 679 -10.16 13.08 -17.04
CA PRO A 679 -11.25 12.74 -17.94
C PRO A 679 -12.47 12.25 -17.15
N TYR A 680 -13.65 12.42 -17.73
CA TYR A 680 -14.95 11.97 -17.21
C TYR A 680 -15.55 12.80 -16.07
N TYR A 681 -14.97 13.97 -15.78
CA TYR A 681 -15.78 15.05 -15.21
C TYR A 681 -16.66 15.64 -16.31
N HIS A 682 -17.97 15.54 -16.09
CA HIS A 682 -19.01 16.12 -16.93
C HIS A 682 -19.48 17.42 -16.29
N VAL A 683 -19.59 18.47 -17.09
CA VAL A 683 -19.90 19.81 -16.60
C VAL A 683 -21.08 20.34 -17.38
N THR A 684 -22.23 20.46 -16.73
CA THR A 684 -23.48 20.81 -17.38
C THR A 684 -24.05 22.13 -16.88
N ASP A 685 -24.67 22.89 -17.78
CA ASP A 685 -25.52 24.02 -17.41
C ASP A 685 -26.90 23.56 -16.86
N GLU A 686 -27.73 24.53 -16.46
CA GLU A 686 -29.10 24.31 -15.99
C GLU A 686 -30.03 23.60 -17.00
N ASN A 687 -29.69 23.64 -18.29
CA ASN A 687 -30.45 23.00 -19.37
C ASN A 687 -29.91 21.61 -19.71
N GLY A 688 -28.82 21.17 -19.05
CA GLY A 688 -28.14 19.90 -19.31
C GLY A 688 -27.19 19.94 -20.50
N ASN A 689 -26.80 21.11 -21.01
CA ASN A 689 -25.80 21.23 -22.05
C ASN A 689 -24.39 21.12 -21.45
N GLU A 690 -23.53 20.33 -22.08
CA GLU A 690 -22.12 20.20 -21.71
C GLU A 690 -21.34 21.50 -21.99
N LEU A 691 -20.54 21.90 -21.02
CA LEU A 691 -19.67 23.07 -21.09
C LEU A 691 -18.25 22.66 -21.48
N ALA A 692 -17.53 23.59 -22.12
CA ALA A 692 -16.12 23.38 -22.44
C ALA A 692 -15.28 23.38 -21.16
N THR A 693 -14.36 22.42 -21.07
CA THR A 693 -13.44 22.27 -19.94
C THR A 693 -12.00 22.26 -20.42
N ASP A 694 -11.10 22.69 -19.53
CA ASP A 694 -9.66 22.72 -19.77
C ASP A 694 -8.89 22.42 -18.48
N ILE A 695 -7.58 22.22 -18.59
CA ILE A 695 -6.67 22.01 -17.47
C ILE A 695 -5.84 23.27 -17.19
N THR A 696 -5.69 23.63 -15.91
CA THR A 696 -4.84 24.77 -15.51
C THR A 696 -3.37 24.37 -15.31
N GLU A 697 -2.47 25.34 -15.15
CA GLU A 697 -1.06 25.11 -14.80
C GLU A 697 -0.91 24.32 -13.48
N LEU A 698 -1.84 24.49 -12.53
CA LEU A 698 -1.88 23.74 -11.26
C LEU A 698 -2.81 22.53 -11.31
N LEU A 699 -3.14 22.07 -12.53
CA LEU A 699 -3.90 20.85 -12.81
C LEU A 699 -5.34 20.87 -12.29
N ARG A 700 -5.95 22.05 -12.08
CA ARG A 700 -7.37 22.17 -11.73
C ARG A 700 -8.25 22.03 -12.98
N LEU A 701 -9.48 21.58 -12.76
CA LEU A 701 -10.55 21.61 -13.76
C LEU A 701 -11.02 23.06 -13.99
N ARG A 702 -10.72 23.62 -15.17
CA ARG A 702 -11.25 24.92 -15.62
C ARG A 702 -12.50 24.71 -16.46
N ILE A 703 -13.49 25.58 -16.27
CA ILE A 703 -14.79 25.54 -16.93
C ILE A 703 -15.00 26.88 -17.62
N THR A 704 -15.21 26.88 -18.92
CA THR A 704 -15.57 28.08 -19.67
C THR A 704 -17.08 28.33 -19.51
N LEU A 705 -17.45 29.51 -19.03
CA LEU A 705 -18.84 29.85 -18.79
C LEU A 705 -19.58 30.19 -20.10
N PRO A 706 -20.88 29.85 -20.21
CA PRO A 706 -21.71 30.26 -21.35
C PRO A 706 -21.84 31.78 -21.50
N GLU A 707 -22.31 32.26 -22.64
CA GLU A 707 -22.55 33.69 -22.89
C GLU A 707 -23.66 34.30 -22.00
N THR A 708 -24.57 33.49 -21.46
CA THR A 708 -25.65 33.93 -20.56
C THR A 708 -25.13 34.66 -19.33
N SER A 709 -25.82 35.74 -18.90
CA SER A 709 -25.38 36.62 -17.80
C SER A 709 -25.34 35.95 -16.44
N SER A 710 -26.16 34.93 -16.22
CA SER A 710 -26.18 34.13 -15.00
C SER A 710 -26.66 32.71 -15.30
N GLY A 711 -26.37 31.79 -14.38
CA GLY A 711 -26.85 30.41 -14.47
C GLY A 711 -26.22 29.52 -13.40
N THR A 712 -26.71 28.29 -13.31
CA THR A 712 -26.15 27.26 -12.43
C THR A 712 -25.35 26.25 -13.24
N VAL A 713 -24.19 25.86 -12.72
CA VAL A 713 -23.32 24.83 -13.28
C VAL A 713 -23.21 23.68 -12.30
N THR A 714 -23.30 22.46 -12.82
CA THR A 714 -23.11 21.22 -12.06
C THR A 714 -21.96 20.43 -12.66
N ILE A 715 -21.12 19.89 -11.78
CA ILE A 715 -19.96 19.07 -12.10
C ILE A 715 -20.19 17.71 -11.45
N HIS A 716 -20.09 16.64 -12.24
CA HIS A 716 -20.19 15.29 -11.73
C HIS A 716 -19.18 14.38 -12.41
N PHE A 717 -18.68 13.40 -11.66
CA PHE A 717 -17.77 12.38 -12.20
C PHE A 717 -18.56 11.14 -12.62
N GLU A 718 -18.48 10.77 -13.89
CA GLU A 718 -19.14 9.57 -14.41
C GLU A 718 -18.15 8.45 -14.74
N ILE A 719 -18.43 7.23 -14.30
CA ILE A 719 -17.63 6.07 -14.70
C ILE A 719 -18.03 5.64 -16.12
N PRO A 720 -17.09 5.56 -17.08
CA PRO A 720 -17.39 5.14 -18.44
C PRO A 720 -18.12 3.80 -18.53
N ALA A 721 -19.15 3.71 -19.37
CA ALA A 721 -19.93 2.48 -19.55
C ALA A 721 -19.06 1.26 -19.92
N ILE A 722 -17.99 1.46 -20.69
CA ILE A 722 -17.05 0.39 -21.06
C ILE A 722 -16.30 -0.18 -19.85
N TRP A 723 -16.03 0.64 -18.82
CA TRP A 723 -15.44 0.18 -17.56
C TRP A 723 -16.42 -0.73 -16.82
N ARG A 724 -17.70 -0.33 -16.75
CA ARG A 724 -18.79 -1.14 -16.15
C ARG A 724 -18.97 -2.47 -16.87
N VAL A 725 -18.84 -2.51 -18.19
CA VAL A 725 -18.83 -3.78 -18.95
C VAL A 725 -17.68 -4.69 -18.50
N GLY A 726 -16.48 -4.13 -18.28
CA GLY A 726 -15.34 -4.84 -17.72
C GLY A 726 -15.60 -5.40 -16.33
N ASP A 727 -16.24 -4.62 -15.46
CA ASP A 727 -16.65 -5.02 -14.11
C ASP A 727 -17.59 -6.23 -14.17
N ILE A 728 -18.63 -6.15 -15.00
CA ILE A 728 -19.64 -7.21 -15.15
C ILE A 728 -19.00 -8.50 -15.69
N ILE A 729 -18.16 -8.42 -16.74
CA ILE A 729 -17.50 -9.61 -17.31
C ILE A 729 -16.58 -10.27 -16.28
N SER A 730 -15.83 -9.47 -15.52
CA SER A 730 -14.94 -9.97 -14.48
C SER A 730 -15.71 -10.68 -13.36
N LEU A 731 -16.83 -10.07 -12.93
CA LEU A 731 -17.71 -10.64 -11.91
C LEU A 731 -18.36 -11.96 -12.38
N LEU A 732 -18.88 -12.00 -13.60
CA LEU A 732 -19.47 -13.21 -14.19
C LEU A 732 -18.41 -14.32 -14.34
N THR A 733 -17.19 -13.95 -14.73
CA THR A 733 -16.07 -14.89 -14.85
C THR A 733 -15.71 -15.47 -13.47
N LEU A 734 -15.61 -14.63 -12.44
CA LEU A 734 -15.38 -15.07 -11.06
C LEU A 734 -16.47 -16.03 -10.58
N ALA A 735 -17.74 -15.67 -10.79
CA ALA A 735 -18.89 -16.49 -10.42
C ALA A 735 -18.87 -17.85 -11.15
N GLY A 736 -18.56 -17.86 -12.45
CA GLY A 736 -18.41 -19.07 -13.25
C GLY A 736 -17.29 -19.98 -12.73
N LEU A 737 -16.12 -19.42 -12.43
CA LEU A 737 -14.99 -20.17 -11.85
C LEU A 737 -15.32 -20.74 -10.47
N ALA A 738 -16.01 -19.97 -9.62
CA ALA A 738 -16.47 -20.43 -8.31
C ALA A 738 -17.48 -21.58 -8.43
N ALA A 739 -18.46 -21.47 -9.34
CA ALA A 739 -19.42 -22.54 -9.61
C ALA A 739 -18.73 -23.82 -10.09
N LEU A 740 -17.76 -23.71 -11.02
CA LEU A 740 -16.95 -24.85 -11.47
C LEU A 740 -16.18 -25.51 -10.33
N ALA A 741 -15.60 -24.71 -9.43
CA ALA A 741 -14.90 -25.22 -8.25
C ALA A 741 -15.84 -26.02 -7.33
N VAL A 742 -17.04 -25.52 -7.07
CA VAL A 742 -18.07 -26.21 -6.26
C VAL A 742 -18.52 -27.52 -6.92
N LEU A 743 -18.85 -27.49 -8.21
CA LEU A 743 -19.29 -28.66 -8.96
C LEU A 743 -18.20 -29.75 -9.01
N SER A 744 -16.94 -29.34 -9.20
CA SER A 744 -15.81 -30.29 -9.19
C SER A 744 -15.60 -30.95 -7.82
N CYS A 745 -15.89 -30.24 -6.73
CA CYS A 745 -15.85 -30.79 -5.38
C CYS A 745 -16.99 -31.78 -5.11
N ARG A 746 -18.19 -31.55 -5.67
CA ARG A 746 -19.32 -32.48 -5.56
C ARG A 746 -19.06 -33.78 -6.31
N LYS A 747 -18.64 -33.71 -7.58
CA LYS A 747 -18.30 -34.90 -8.37
C LYS A 747 -17.22 -35.78 -7.75
N ARG A 748 -16.25 -35.19 -7.03
CA ARG A 748 -15.21 -35.94 -6.29
C ARG A 748 -15.68 -36.57 -4.99
N LYS A 749 -16.87 -36.21 -4.49
CA LYS A 749 -17.49 -36.88 -3.34
C LYS A 749 -18.41 -38.01 -3.79
N GLU A 750 -18.97 -37.91 -4.98
CA GLU A 750 -19.84 -38.91 -5.60
C GLU A 750 -19.05 -40.04 -6.29
N ALA A 751 -17.85 -39.74 -6.80
CA ALA A 751 -16.87 -40.72 -7.29
C ALA A 751 -15.87 -41.10 -6.19
#